data_AF-A0A7J6H2P3-F1
#
_entry.id   AF-A0A7J6H2P3-F1
#
_cell.length_a   1.000
_cell.length_b   1.000
_cell.length_c   1.000
_cell.angle_alpha   90.00
_cell.angle_beta   90.00
_cell.angle_gamma   90.00
#
_symmetry.space_group_name_H-M   'P 1'
#
loop_
_entity.id
_entity.type
_entity.pdbx_description
1 polymer ?
#
loop_
_entity_poly.entity_id
_entity_poly.type
_entity_poly.pdbx_seq_one_letter_code
_entity_poly.pdbx_strand_id
1 'polypeptide(L)'
;MSLTTLPTKEELLLCLIPAPPKYKTPFKWPQSRDYAWYDNIPHRELSIEKAVQNWIQVEGDRFRFPGGGTMFPRGADAYIDDINELIPLTNGAIRTAIDTGCGVASWGAYLLKRNIVTMSFAPRDTHEAQVQFALERGVPAMIGIMASQRLPYPARAFDMAHCSRCLIPWHQYNGMYLIEVDRVLRPGGYWVLSGPPINWKKYWRGWERSQEDLKGEQDAIEDVAKRLCWKKVAEKNDLSIWQKPINHVECVKNRKVYKTPHMCKSENPDASWYKNMETCITPMPDVSSPAEVAGGKLEKWPERAFATPPRISSGSIPGISAEKFREDNQVWKERLTHYKRILPLQQGRYRNIMDMNAHLGGFAAALAKYPVWVMNVVPANSDLDTLGVIYERGFIGAYQDWCEAFSTYPRTYDLIHAGGVFSIYQDRCDITYVLLEMDRILRPEGTVIFRDTVEILVKIQSIAKEMRWKTQIMDHESGPFNPEKILVAVKTYWTGLFFAKQTALPFLAYCSITIIISYPLSNWIWIWIWNWNWNSIRFNSIQFQSNFNFDLIIRIEEEEEESKKGEAEMGDEKSIEEQIGKAVEEAKDLHEAALEEDLHRTRCLLADGDAASFLPAKAHGRFLRMFLGPINVRASRKDIQLKVKEEYNSYRDRTALLFLLFPFILLILRSWKWDGCLPAFPVQLYQAWLLFLYTGLALRENILRANGSDIRP
;
A
#
# COMPACT_ATOMS: atom_id res chain seq x y z
N MET A 1 -19.77 -18.56 14.85
CA MET A 1 -20.02 -18.78 13.41
C MET A 1 -18.70 -18.56 12.69
N SER A 2 -18.28 -19.57 11.94
CA SER A 2 -16.89 -19.90 11.58
C SER A 2 -16.07 -18.80 10.92
N LEU A 3 -14.79 -18.75 11.31
CA LEU A 3 -13.67 -18.12 10.62
C LEU A 3 -13.66 -18.53 9.13
N THR A 4 -13.41 -17.55 8.27
CA THR A 4 -13.10 -17.73 6.84
C THR A 4 -11.85 -18.58 6.69
N THR A 5 -12.02 -19.84 6.31
CA THR A 5 -10.93 -20.71 5.87
C THR A 5 -10.38 -20.16 4.55
N LEU A 6 -9.07 -19.85 4.51
CA LEU A 6 -8.35 -19.66 3.25
C LEU A 6 -8.55 -20.92 2.39
N PRO A 7 -8.78 -20.78 1.07
CA PRO A 7 -9.01 -21.92 0.19
C PRO A 7 -7.84 -22.90 0.28
N THR A 8 -8.13 -24.21 0.29
CA THR A 8 -7.06 -25.22 0.23
C THR A 8 -6.37 -25.15 -1.13
N LYS A 9 -5.17 -25.75 -1.26
CA LYS A 9 -4.45 -25.76 -2.55
C LYS A 9 -5.27 -26.35 -3.69
N GLU A 10 -6.18 -27.30 -3.41
CA GLU A 10 -7.06 -27.89 -4.43
C GLU A 10 -8.22 -26.96 -4.85
N GLU A 11 -8.54 -25.95 -4.05
CA GLU A 11 -9.61 -24.98 -4.33
C GLU A 11 -9.11 -23.72 -5.06
N LEU A 12 -7.79 -23.58 -5.24
CA LEU A 12 -7.19 -22.42 -5.92
C LEU A 12 -7.43 -22.48 -7.44
N LEU A 13 -8.17 -21.50 -7.96
CA LEU A 13 -8.38 -21.34 -9.39
C LEU A 13 -7.14 -20.70 -10.05
N LEU A 14 -6.55 -21.42 -11.01
CA LEU A 14 -5.43 -20.93 -11.83
C LEU A 14 -5.96 -20.00 -12.94
N CYS A 15 -6.06 -18.70 -12.64
CA CYS A 15 -6.65 -17.71 -13.53
C CYS A 15 -5.59 -16.77 -14.14
N LEU A 16 -5.70 -16.52 -15.45
CA LEU A 16 -4.97 -15.45 -16.11
C LEU A 16 -5.74 -14.12 -15.98
N ILE A 17 -5.00 -13.02 -15.85
CA ILE A 17 -5.60 -11.68 -15.71
C ILE A 17 -5.69 -11.00 -17.08
N PRO A 18 -6.91 -10.77 -17.62
CA PRO A 18 -7.08 -10.10 -18.91
C PRO A 18 -6.57 -8.66 -18.89
N ALA A 19 -6.18 -8.15 -20.06
CA ALA A 19 -6.00 -6.72 -20.25
C ALA A 19 -7.37 -6.00 -20.24
N PRO A 20 -7.42 -4.73 -19.80
CA PRO A 20 -8.64 -3.94 -19.90
C PRO A 20 -9.03 -3.75 -21.38
N PRO A 21 -10.33 -3.61 -21.68
CA PRO A 21 -10.78 -3.26 -23.03
C PRO A 21 -10.08 -2.00 -23.51
N LYS A 22 -9.66 -1.99 -24.78
CA LYS A 22 -8.94 -0.86 -25.42
C LYS A 22 -7.57 -0.53 -24.82
N TYR A 23 -6.97 -1.45 -24.04
CA TYR A 23 -5.57 -1.32 -23.62
C TYR A 23 -4.67 -0.97 -24.81
N LYS A 24 -3.77 -0.01 -24.60
CA LYS A 24 -2.80 0.46 -25.59
C LYS A 24 -1.39 0.26 -25.07
N THR A 25 -0.43 0.07 -25.96
CA THR A 25 0.99 0.12 -25.58
C THR A 25 1.31 1.49 -24.95
N PRO A 26 1.99 1.52 -23.80
CA PRO A 26 2.43 2.76 -23.15
C PRO A 26 3.25 3.64 -24.09
N PHE A 27 3.26 4.95 -23.82
CA PHE A 27 4.12 5.89 -24.55
C PHE A 27 5.60 5.51 -24.42
N LYS A 28 6.44 5.92 -25.36
CA LYS A 28 7.89 5.73 -25.24
C LYS A 28 8.47 6.71 -24.22
N TRP A 29 9.52 6.30 -23.51
CA TRP A 29 10.29 7.21 -22.67
C TRP A 29 11.02 8.25 -23.54
N PRO A 30 11.05 9.56 -23.16
CA PRO A 30 10.57 10.15 -21.92
C PRO A 30 9.12 10.64 -21.94
N GLN A 31 8.39 10.52 -23.05
CA GLN A 31 7.00 10.98 -23.15
C GLN A 31 6.09 10.30 -22.12
N SER A 32 6.31 9.00 -21.85
CA SER A 32 5.57 8.27 -20.82
C SER A 32 5.71 8.86 -19.42
N ARG A 33 6.77 9.63 -19.14
CA ARG A 33 6.91 10.33 -17.86
C ARG A 33 5.72 11.25 -17.60
N ASP A 34 5.22 11.92 -18.62
CA ASP A 34 4.20 12.96 -18.47
C ASP A 34 2.81 12.50 -18.96
N TYR A 35 2.71 11.33 -19.59
CA TYR A 35 1.46 10.84 -20.19
C TYR A 35 1.23 9.34 -19.95
N ALA A 36 -0.03 8.97 -19.70
CA ALA A 36 -0.51 7.59 -19.69
C ALA A 36 -1.84 7.50 -20.44
N TRP A 37 -2.18 6.33 -20.99
CA TRP A 37 -3.49 6.13 -21.62
C TRP A 37 -4.59 5.96 -20.57
N TYR A 38 -5.74 6.57 -20.81
CA TYR A 38 -6.89 6.47 -19.91
C TYR A 38 -7.37 5.03 -19.77
N ASP A 39 -7.53 4.32 -20.89
CA ASP A 39 -8.05 2.94 -20.92
C ASP A 39 -7.12 1.92 -20.25
N ASN A 40 -5.84 2.27 -20.03
CA ASN A 40 -4.89 1.39 -19.33
C ASN A 40 -5.11 1.41 -17.81
N ILE A 41 -5.62 2.52 -17.27
CA ILE A 41 -5.92 2.73 -15.85
C ILE A 41 -7.26 3.50 -15.76
N PRO A 42 -8.42 2.86 -16.03
CA PRO A 42 -9.70 3.56 -16.19
C PRO A 42 -10.34 4.01 -14.86
N HIS A 43 -9.56 4.61 -13.96
CA HIS A 43 -9.99 5.15 -12.67
C HIS A 43 -10.14 6.68 -12.79
N ARG A 44 -11.37 7.20 -12.73
CA ARG A 44 -11.62 8.65 -12.81
C ARG A 44 -11.49 9.34 -11.46
N GLU A 45 -11.67 8.61 -10.38
CA GLU A 45 -11.85 9.10 -9.02
C GLU A 45 -10.67 9.97 -8.59
N LEU A 46 -9.44 9.49 -8.77
CA LEU A 46 -8.23 10.26 -8.44
C LEU A 46 -8.11 11.55 -9.27
N SER A 47 -8.50 11.51 -10.56
CA SER A 47 -8.48 12.70 -11.42
C SER A 47 -9.53 13.74 -11.04
N ILE A 48 -10.65 13.30 -10.45
CA ILE A 48 -11.73 14.18 -9.97
C ILE A 48 -11.36 14.76 -8.60
N GLU A 49 -10.89 13.93 -7.67
CA GLU A 49 -10.60 14.33 -6.29
C GLU A 49 -9.34 15.17 -6.15
N LYS A 50 -8.34 14.97 -7.04
CA LYS A 50 -7.06 15.70 -7.01
C LYS A 50 -6.91 16.73 -8.12
N ALA A 51 -8.00 17.07 -8.83
CA ALA A 51 -8.00 18.04 -9.92
C ALA A 51 -7.36 19.39 -9.53
N VAL A 52 -7.62 19.86 -8.31
CA VAL A 52 -7.14 21.16 -7.79
C VAL A 52 -5.63 21.13 -7.48
N GLN A 53 -5.05 19.95 -7.25
CA GLN A 53 -3.65 19.80 -6.83
C GLN A 53 -2.67 19.65 -8.02
N ASN A 54 -3.16 19.69 -9.26
CA ASN A 54 -2.37 19.46 -10.49
C ASN A 54 -1.57 18.15 -10.46
N TRP A 55 -2.09 17.09 -9.83
CA TRP A 55 -1.42 15.78 -9.83
C TRP A 55 -1.61 15.07 -11.17
N ILE A 56 -2.86 15.06 -11.66
CA ILE A 56 -3.29 14.39 -12.89
C ILE A 56 -4.33 15.26 -13.56
N GLN A 57 -4.24 15.40 -14.88
CA GLN A 57 -5.25 16.04 -15.72
C GLN A 57 -5.75 15.02 -16.75
N VAL A 58 -7.05 14.99 -17.03
CA VAL A 58 -7.62 14.16 -18.09
C VAL A 58 -7.66 14.99 -19.38
N GLU A 59 -6.94 14.54 -20.40
CA GLU A 59 -6.85 15.18 -21.72
C GLU A 59 -7.34 14.19 -22.79
N GLY A 60 -8.65 14.21 -23.09
CA GLY A 60 -9.26 13.30 -24.07
C GLY A 60 -9.16 11.83 -23.64
N ASP A 61 -8.37 11.04 -24.36
CA ASP A 61 -8.12 9.61 -24.08
C ASP A 61 -6.84 9.36 -23.25
N ARG A 62 -6.29 10.40 -22.61
CA ARG A 62 -5.01 10.36 -21.90
C ARG A 62 -5.10 11.00 -20.53
N PHE A 63 -4.24 10.55 -19.64
CA PHE A 63 -3.85 11.27 -18.44
C PHE A 63 -2.56 12.05 -18.70
N ARG A 64 -2.50 13.29 -18.20
CA ARG A 64 -1.30 14.13 -18.15
C ARG A 64 -0.85 14.34 -16.72
N PHE A 65 0.46 14.23 -16.51
CA PHE A 65 1.11 14.37 -15.21
C PHE A 65 2.06 15.56 -15.26
N PRO A 66 1.62 16.76 -14.84
CA PRO A 66 2.45 17.98 -14.95
C PRO A 66 3.55 18.04 -13.88
N GLY A 67 3.71 16.99 -13.06
CA GLY A 67 4.66 16.94 -11.94
C GLY A 67 4.23 17.79 -10.75
N GLY A 68 2.97 18.25 -10.73
CA GLY A 68 2.40 19.01 -9.61
C GLY A 68 2.22 18.15 -8.38
N GLY A 69 2.23 18.81 -7.22
CA GLY A 69 2.06 18.22 -5.91
C GLY A 69 1.56 19.25 -4.92
N THR A 70 0.94 18.82 -3.83
CA THR A 70 0.53 19.76 -2.76
C THR A 70 1.71 20.52 -2.18
N MET A 71 2.87 19.86 -2.09
CA MET A 71 4.14 20.48 -1.68
C MET A 71 5.00 20.98 -2.85
N PHE A 72 4.57 20.73 -4.10
CA PHE A 72 5.31 21.12 -5.30
C PHE A 72 4.42 22.00 -6.21
N PRO A 73 3.95 23.18 -5.74
CA PRO A 73 3.05 24.02 -6.52
C PRO A 73 3.70 24.57 -7.80
N ARG A 74 5.04 24.67 -7.82
CA ARG A 74 5.86 25.03 -8.99
C ARG A 74 6.29 23.81 -9.83
N GLY A 75 5.79 22.62 -9.51
CA GLY A 75 6.19 21.34 -10.10
C GLY A 75 7.40 20.69 -9.41
N ALA A 76 7.54 19.38 -9.60
CA ALA A 76 8.57 18.56 -8.97
C ALA A 76 10.00 18.96 -9.35
N ASP A 77 10.23 19.48 -10.57
CA ASP A 77 11.57 19.91 -11.01
C ASP A 77 12.09 21.07 -10.16
N ALA A 78 11.28 22.11 -9.95
CA ALA A 78 11.62 23.27 -9.13
C ALA A 78 11.82 22.89 -7.66
N TYR A 79 11.02 21.94 -7.15
CA TYR A 79 11.20 21.41 -5.80
C TYR A 79 12.52 20.65 -5.64
N ILE A 80 12.92 19.84 -6.63
CA ILE A 80 14.21 19.16 -6.64
C ILE A 80 15.36 20.17 -6.71
N ASP A 81 15.19 21.27 -7.45
CA ASP A 81 16.17 22.36 -7.48
C ASP A 81 16.29 23.05 -6.12
N ASP A 82 15.18 23.29 -5.41
CA ASP A 82 15.19 23.81 -4.04
C ASP A 82 15.96 22.88 -3.07
N ILE A 83 15.85 21.54 -3.23
CA ILE A 83 16.67 20.57 -2.48
C ILE A 83 18.14 20.65 -2.90
N ASN A 84 18.41 20.78 -4.20
CA ASN A 84 19.77 20.83 -4.75
C ASN A 84 20.55 22.08 -4.30
N GLU A 85 19.86 23.17 -3.92
CA GLU A 85 20.46 24.33 -3.26
C GLU A 85 20.98 24.02 -1.85
N LEU A 86 20.40 23.02 -1.17
CA LEU A 86 20.70 22.67 0.22
C LEU A 86 21.68 21.48 0.33
N ILE A 87 21.59 20.52 -0.58
CA ILE A 87 22.47 19.34 -0.66
C ILE A 87 22.81 19.01 -2.12
N PRO A 88 24.01 18.48 -2.43
CA PRO A 88 24.42 18.27 -3.81
C PRO A 88 23.74 17.04 -4.44
N LEU A 89 22.80 17.25 -5.36
CA LEU A 89 22.11 16.18 -6.11
C LEU A 89 22.77 15.84 -7.46
N THR A 90 23.71 16.66 -7.94
CA THR A 90 24.24 16.56 -9.32
C THR A 90 25.66 16.01 -9.43
N ASN A 91 26.37 15.86 -8.31
CA ASN A 91 27.79 15.46 -8.31
C ASN A 91 28.01 13.92 -8.37
N GLY A 92 26.94 13.14 -8.54
CA GLY A 92 26.98 11.68 -8.61
C GLY A 92 27.11 10.95 -7.27
N ALA A 93 27.18 11.66 -6.13
CA ALA A 93 27.26 11.03 -4.81
C ALA A 93 25.94 10.39 -4.38
N ILE A 94 24.82 11.06 -4.64
CA ILE A 94 23.47 10.52 -4.44
C ILE A 94 23.07 9.82 -5.74
N ARG A 95 22.78 8.53 -5.66
CA ARG A 95 22.37 7.71 -6.80
C ARG A 95 21.07 6.97 -6.55
N THR A 96 20.89 6.36 -5.38
CA THR A 96 19.66 5.64 -5.02
C THR A 96 18.88 6.41 -3.96
N ALA A 97 17.58 6.58 -4.17
CA ALA A 97 16.69 7.20 -3.21
C ALA A 97 15.47 6.32 -2.88
N ILE A 98 14.91 6.49 -1.69
CA ILE A 98 13.65 5.87 -1.27
C ILE A 98 12.62 6.97 -0.97
N ASP A 99 11.40 6.80 -1.48
CA ASP A 99 10.31 7.79 -1.34
C ASP A 99 9.09 7.15 -0.70
N THR A 100 8.77 7.57 0.53
CA THR A 100 7.70 6.99 1.35
C THR A 100 6.42 7.82 1.26
N GLY A 101 5.27 7.15 1.14
CA GLY A 101 3.98 7.82 0.95
C GLY A 101 3.88 8.51 -0.41
N CYS A 102 4.52 7.91 -1.41
CA CYS A 102 4.64 8.47 -2.73
C CYS A 102 3.30 8.38 -3.49
N GLY A 103 2.79 9.52 -3.96
CA GLY A 103 1.61 9.57 -4.82
C GLY A 103 1.86 8.97 -6.20
N VAL A 104 1.76 9.78 -7.25
CA VAL A 104 2.03 9.36 -8.63
C VAL A 104 3.54 9.36 -8.98
N ALA A 105 4.42 9.27 -7.98
CA ALA A 105 5.89 9.29 -8.14
C ALA A 105 6.47 10.46 -8.93
N SER A 106 5.87 11.66 -8.83
CA SER A 106 6.37 12.87 -9.49
C SER A 106 7.81 13.21 -9.08
N TRP A 107 8.14 13.11 -7.79
CA TRP A 107 9.50 13.38 -7.31
C TRP A 107 10.52 12.41 -7.92
N GLY A 108 10.28 11.10 -7.81
CA GLY A 108 11.13 10.07 -8.42
C GLY A 108 11.23 10.19 -9.95
N ALA A 109 10.13 10.52 -10.64
CA ALA A 109 10.09 10.68 -12.08
C ALA A 109 10.99 11.82 -12.59
N TYR A 110 11.07 12.92 -11.84
CA TYR A 110 11.86 14.09 -12.22
C TYR A 110 13.31 14.00 -11.75
N LEU A 111 13.58 13.27 -10.66
CA LEU A 111 14.94 12.94 -10.19
C LEU A 111 15.76 12.12 -11.21
N LEU A 112 15.11 11.36 -12.08
CA LEU A 112 15.78 10.64 -13.16
C LEU A 112 16.61 11.57 -14.07
N LYS A 113 16.21 12.85 -14.23
CA LYS A 113 17.01 13.85 -14.96
C LYS A 113 18.35 14.15 -14.30
N ARG A 114 18.48 13.92 -12.98
CA ARG A 114 19.71 14.09 -12.20
C ARG A 114 20.47 12.77 -12.01
N ASN A 115 20.12 11.73 -12.78
CA ASN A 115 20.65 10.37 -12.63
C ASN A 115 20.44 9.78 -11.23
N ILE A 116 19.37 10.18 -10.53
CA ILE A 116 18.97 9.57 -9.25
C ILE A 116 17.79 8.64 -9.54
N VAL A 117 17.94 7.37 -9.19
CA VAL A 117 16.89 6.37 -9.29
C VAL A 117 16.20 6.23 -7.94
N THR A 118 14.88 6.43 -7.93
CA THR A 118 14.08 6.43 -6.71
C THR A 118 13.21 5.18 -6.68
N MET A 119 13.21 4.47 -5.56
CA MET A 119 12.20 3.48 -5.25
C MET A 119 11.06 4.14 -4.49
N SER A 120 9.95 4.40 -5.18
CA SER A 120 8.75 4.98 -4.59
C SER A 120 7.81 3.90 -4.09
N PHE A 121 7.29 4.00 -2.86
CA PHE A 121 6.27 3.07 -2.41
C PHE A 121 5.14 3.75 -1.64
N ALA A 122 3.95 3.19 -1.81
CA ALA A 122 2.73 3.62 -1.14
C ALA A 122 1.76 2.44 -1.00
N PRO A 123 0.86 2.49 -0.02
CA PRO A 123 -0.17 1.47 0.13
C PRO A 123 -1.16 1.50 -1.03
N ARG A 124 -1.92 0.42 -1.19
CA ARG A 124 -3.14 0.44 -2.00
C ARG A 124 -4.20 1.20 -1.20
N ASP A 125 -4.54 2.40 -1.63
CA ASP A 125 -5.51 3.25 -0.96
C ASP A 125 -6.87 3.26 -1.68
N THR A 126 -7.85 3.99 -1.12
CA THR A 126 -9.20 4.19 -1.68
C THR A 126 -9.21 4.86 -3.07
N HIS A 127 -8.09 5.40 -3.53
CA HIS A 127 -7.94 5.99 -4.85
C HIS A 127 -7.33 5.01 -5.87
N GLU A 128 -7.11 3.74 -5.45
CA GLU A 128 -6.84 2.51 -6.21
C GLU A 128 -5.72 2.48 -7.26
N ALA A 129 -4.97 3.56 -7.50
CA ALA A 129 -4.04 3.57 -8.64
C ALA A 129 -2.77 4.42 -8.52
N GLN A 130 -2.40 4.95 -7.35
CA GLN A 130 -1.26 5.90 -7.25
C GLN A 130 0.07 5.31 -7.76
N VAL A 131 0.47 4.15 -7.22
CA VAL A 131 1.64 3.40 -7.69
C VAL A 131 1.44 2.85 -9.10
N GLN A 132 0.22 2.47 -9.48
CA GLN A 132 -0.08 2.00 -10.82
C GLN A 132 0.19 3.08 -11.88
N PHE A 133 -0.17 4.33 -11.63
CA PHE A 133 0.13 5.45 -12.51
C PHE A 133 1.64 5.64 -12.68
N ALA A 134 2.42 5.57 -11.60
CA ALA A 134 3.88 5.65 -11.65
C ALA A 134 4.47 4.55 -12.55
N LEU A 135 4.06 3.30 -12.32
CA LEU A 135 4.49 2.14 -13.09
C LEU A 135 4.09 2.27 -14.55
N GLU A 136 2.88 2.76 -14.83
CA GLU A 136 2.37 2.91 -16.19
C GLU A 136 3.19 3.90 -17.01
N ARG A 137 3.62 4.99 -16.37
CA ARG A 137 4.50 6.03 -16.91
C ARG A 137 5.97 5.61 -17.05
N GLY A 138 6.32 4.45 -16.48
CA GLY A 138 7.67 3.90 -16.49
C GLY A 138 8.60 4.50 -15.42
N VAL A 139 8.02 4.82 -14.26
CA VAL A 139 8.71 5.31 -13.06
C VAL A 139 8.82 4.16 -12.05
N PRO A 140 9.99 3.91 -11.44
CA PRO A 140 10.13 2.82 -10.48
C PRO A 140 9.26 3.04 -9.25
N ALA A 141 8.41 2.05 -8.94
CA ALA A 141 7.58 2.06 -7.74
C ALA A 141 7.22 0.64 -7.30
N MET A 142 6.78 0.49 -6.06
CA MET A 142 6.35 -0.78 -5.47
C MET A 142 5.17 -0.54 -4.54
N ILE A 143 4.28 -1.53 -4.40
CA ILE A 143 3.23 -1.48 -3.38
C ILE A 143 3.88 -1.79 -2.04
N GLY A 144 3.67 -0.95 -1.04
CA GLY A 144 4.25 -1.17 0.27
C GLY A 144 3.73 -0.19 1.31
N ILE A 145 3.83 -0.58 2.58
CA ILE A 145 3.54 0.26 3.74
C ILE A 145 4.64 0.02 4.78
N MET A 146 4.99 1.07 5.52
CA MET A 146 5.78 0.89 6.74
C MET A 146 4.82 0.59 7.88
N ALA A 147 4.78 -0.67 8.31
CA ALA A 147 3.85 -1.15 9.34
C ALA A 147 4.63 -1.80 10.50
N SER A 148 4.70 -3.13 10.55
CA SER A 148 5.43 -3.90 11.56
C SER A 148 6.64 -4.67 11.01
N GLN A 149 6.71 -4.90 9.69
CA GLN A 149 7.80 -5.62 9.03
C GLN A 149 8.81 -4.65 8.41
N ARG A 150 10.10 -5.07 8.38
CA ARG A 150 11.17 -4.35 7.70
C ARG A 150 10.84 -4.20 6.22
N LEU A 151 11.24 -3.07 5.64
CA LEU A 151 11.21 -2.87 4.20
C LEU A 151 12.09 -3.94 3.51
N PRO A 152 11.71 -4.44 2.31
CA PRO A 152 12.38 -5.55 1.63
C PRO A 152 13.71 -5.12 0.96
N TYR A 153 14.49 -4.31 1.67
CA TYR A 153 15.77 -3.75 1.27
C TYR A 153 16.83 -4.08 2.32
N PRO A 154 18.09 -4.30 1.91
CA PRO A 154 19.20 -4.53 2.82
C PRO A 154 19.52 -3.26 3.62
N ALA A 155 20.35 -3.39 4.65
CA ALA A 155 20.87 -2.22 5.33
C ALA A 155 21.80 -1.43 4.39
N ARG A 156 21.85 -0.11 4.55
CA ARG A 156 22.71 0.79 3.75
C ARG A 156 22.41 0.73 2.22
N ALA A 157 21.12 0.64 1.86
CA ALA A 157 20.63 0.55 0.48
C ALA A 157 20.49 1.91 -0.24
N PHE A 158 20.14 2.97 0.47
CA PHE A 158 19.79 4.27 -0.15
C PHE A 158 20.74 5.40 0.25
N ASP A 159 21.08 6.28 -0.69
CA ASP A 159 21.86 7.49 -0.43
C ASP A 159 20.97 8.62 0.14
N MET A 160 19.67 8.58 -0.18
CA MET A 160 18.70 9.56 0.26
C MET A 160 17.33 8.91 0.55
N ALA A 161 16.68 9.36 1.62
CA ALA A 161 15.29 9.03 1.92
C ALA A 161 14.45 10.31 1.89
N HIS A 162 13.22 10.22 1.40
CA HIS A 162 12.33 11.35 1.24
C HIS A 162 10.91 11.01 1.68
N CYS A 163 10.25 11.98 2.32
CA CYS A 163 8.81 11.99 2.53
C CYS A 163 8.28 13.40 2.34
N SER A 164 7.19 13.51 1.58
CA SER A 164 6.43 14.74 1.42
C SER A 164 4.97 14.49 1.78
N ARG A 165 4.53 14.99 2.94
CA ARG A 165 3.18 14.75 3.51
C ARG A 165 2.77 13.27 3.51
N CYS A 166 3.68 12.37 3.85
CA CYS A 166 3.43 10.92 3.79
C CYS A 166 2.51 10.37 4.89
N LEU A 167 2.11 11.20 5.87
CA LEU A 167 1.27 10.82 7.03
C LEU A 167 1.85 9.68 7.89
N ILE A 168 3.15 9.44 7.78
CA ILE A 168 3.86 8.48 8.62
C ILE A 168 4.16 9.17 9.95
N PRO A 169 3.74 8.60 11.09
CA PRO A 169 3.98 9.20 12.39
C PRO A 169 5.42 8.91 12.86
N TRP A 170 6.38 9.62 12.27
CA TRP A 170 7.83 9.38 12.41
C TRP A 170 8.35 9.28 13.84
N HIS A 171 7.70 9.98 14.79
CA HIS A 171 8.10 10.01 16.20
C HIS A 171 7.41 8.93 17.06
N GLN A 172 6.32 8.33 16.59
CA GLN A 172 5.54 7.36 17.35
C GLN A 172 6.23 5.99 17.42
N TYR A 173 5.69 5.10 18.26
CA TYR A 173 6.22 3.74 18.46
C TYR A 173 7.73 3.73 18.76
N ASN A 174 8.17 4.63 19.65
CA ASN A 174 9.58 4.84 20.00
C ASN A 174 10.50 5.17 18.80
N GLY A 175 9.95 5.82 17.76
CA GLY A 175 10.70 6.19 16.56
C GLY A 175 10.97 5.03 15.60
N MET A 176 10.23 3.92 15.71
CA MET A 176 10.43 2.70 14.91
C MET A 176 10.55 2.98 13.40
N TYR A 177 9.73 3.88 12.85
CA TYR A 177 9.77 4.22 11.44
C TYR A 177 11.05 4.95 11.02
N LEU A 178 11.55 5.87 11.86
CA LEU A 178 12.83 6.53 11.62
C LEU A 178 14.01 5.58 11.80
N ILE A 179 13.91 4.62 12.72
CA ILE A 179 14.89 3.55 12.91
C ILE A 179 14.97 2.66 11.65
N GLU A 180 13.84 2.34 11.04
CA GLU A 180 13.83 1.57 9.79
C GLU A 180 14.43 2.36 8.62
N VAL A 181 14.13 3.66 8.52
CA VAL A 181 14.81 4.54 7.56
C VAL A 181 16.31 4.60 7.86
N ASP A 182 16.72 4.68 9.13
CA ASP A 182 18.14 4.61 9.49
C ASP A 182 18.78 3.34 8.97
N ARG A 183 18.17 2.17 9.19
CA ARG A 183 18.72 0.88 8.72
C ARG A 183 19.01 0.90 7.22
N VAL A 184 18.03 1.32 6.40
CA VAL A 184 18.16 1.29 4.93
C VAL A 184 18.96 2.47 4.37
N LEU A 185 19.12 3.56 5.13
CA LEU A 185 19.90 4.73 4.73
C LEU A 185 21.40 4.49 4.94
N ARG A 186 22.20 4.83 3.94
CA ARG A 186 23.66 4.71 3.99
C ARG A 186 24.27 5.65 5.02
N PRO A 187 25.43 5.29 5.60
CA PRO A 187 26.19 6.20 6.43
C PRO A 187 26.54 7.47 5.63
N GLY A 188 26.27 8.65 6.20
CA GLY A 188 26.38 9.94 5.51
C GLY A 188 25.21 10.30 4.60
N GLY A 189 24.21 9.42 4.43
CA GLY A 189 23.02 9.67 3.62
C GLY A 189 22.08 10.71 4.22
N TYR A 190 21.16 11.21 3.38
CA TYR A 190 20.26 12.31 3.75
C TYR A 190 18.82 11.84 3.92
N TRP A 191 18.11 12.40 4.90
CA TRP A 191 16.66 12.29 5.01
C TRP A 191 16.03 13.65 4.80
N VAL A 192 15.08 13.75 3.86
CA VAL A 192 14.36 14.97 3.51
C VAL A 192 12.90 14.81 3.93
N LEU A 193 12.44 15.66 4.84
CA LEU A 193 11.04 15.74 5.23
C LEU A 193 10.43 17.04 4.72
N SER A 194 9.24 16.96 4.12
CA SER A 194 8.52 18.12 3.60
C SER A 194 7.03 18.09 3.90
N GLY A 195 6.48 19.27 4.21
CA GLY A 195 5.10 19.44 4.68
C GLY A 195 4.98 19.32 6.20
N PRO A 196 3.75 19.17 6.76
CA PRO A 196 3.55 19.16 8.20
C PRO A 196 4.44 18.10 8.88
N PRO A 197 5.10 18.44 10.00
CA PRO A 197 5.00 19.72 10.72
C PRO A 197 5.95 20.82 10.22
N ILE A 198 6.83 20.56 9.25
CA ILE A 198 7.85 21.53 8.78
C ILE A 198 7.19 22.81 8.27
N ASN A 199 7.71 23.97 8.68
CA ASN A 199 7.17 25.30 8.33
C ASN A 199 5.78 25.61 8.93
N TRP A 200 5.41 24.95 10.03
CA TRP A 200 4.15 25.19 10.74
C TRP A 200 3.90 26.66 11.10
N LYS A 201 4.95 27.43 11.42
CA LYS A 201 4.85 28.87 11.74
C LYS A 201 4.11 29.66 10.66
N LYS A 202 4.25 29.26 9.40
CA LYS A 202 3.61 29.90 8.25
C LYS A 202 2.26 29.29 7.90
N TYR A 203 2.12 27.96 7.99
CA TYR A 203 1.00 27.25 7.37
C TYR A 203 0.00 26.58 8.33
N TRP A 204 0.19 26.67 9.65
CA TRP A 204 -0.68 26.00 10.64
C TRP A 204 -2.19 26.18 10.38
N ARG A 205 -2.63 27.40 10.03
CA ARG A 205 -4.05 27.69 9.71
C ARG A 205 -4.58 26.89 8.53
N GLY A 206 -3.75 26.68 7.51
CA GLY A 206 -4.13 25.95 6.30
C GLY A 206 -4.14 24.43 6.48
N TRP A 207 -3.69 23.93 7.63
CA TRP A 207 -3.72 22.50 7.97
C TRP A 207 -4.74 22.16 9.04
N GLU A 208 -5.53 23.14 9.50
CA GLU A 208 -6.56 22.95 10.53
C GLU A 208 -6.01 22.31 11.83
N ARG A 209 -4.74 22.63 12.16
CA ARG A 209 -4.03 22.16 13.36
C ARG A 209 -3.47 23.33 14.15
N SER A 210 -3.30 23.16 15.47
CA SER A 210 -2.74 24.21 16.32
C SER A 210 -1.22 24.34 16.16
N GLN A 211 -0.67 25.49 16.55
CA GLN A 211 0.78 25.69 16.52
C GLN A 211 1.49 24.77 17.52
N GLU A 212 0.88 24.55 18.67
CA GLU A 212 1.40 23.72 19.76
C GLU A 212 1.50 22.26 19.33
N ASP A 213 0.48 21.75 18.63
CA ASP A 213 0.44 20.40 18.09
C ASP A 213 1.53 20.17 17.03
N LEU A 214 1.61 21.05 16.03
CA LEU A 214 2.63 20.95 14.98
C LEU A 214 4.05 21.14 15.51
N LYS A 215 4.24 22.08 16.44
CA LYS A 215 5.54 22.27 17.11
C LYS A 215 5.91 21.04 17.92
N GLY A 216 4.98 20.48 18.69
CA GLY A 216 5.20 19.26 19.46
C GLY A 216 5.59 18.07 18.58
N GLU A 217 4.91 17.91 17.44
CA GLU A 217 5.25 16.88 16.45
C GLU A 217 6.66 17.11 15.86
N GLN A 218 7.01 18.34 15.47
CA GLN A 218 8.35 18.63 14.96
C GLN A 218 9.43 18.39 16.02
N ASP A 219 9.22 18.86 17.24
CA ASP A 219 10.15 18.68 18.37
C ASP A 219 10.36 17.19 18.67
N ALA A 220 9.31 16.38 18.62
CA ALA A 220 9.39 14.94 18.83
C ALA A 220 10.15 14.21 17.70
N ILE A 221 9.95 14.62 16.44
CA ILE A 221 10.73 14.10 15.31
C ILE A 221 12.21 14.47 15.46
N GLU A 222 12.49 15.71 15.83
CA GLU A 222 13.86 16.18 16.05
C GLU A 222 14.54 15.47 17.23
N ASP A 223 13.79 15.14 18.28
CA ASP A 223 14.29 14.33 19.41
C ASP A 223 14.70 12.91 18.96
N VAL A 224 13.84 12.22 18.20
CA VAL A 224 14.18 10.90 17.64
C VAL A 224 15.43 10.99 16.76
N ALA A 225 15.50 11.96 15.85
CA ALA A 225 16.66 12.16 14.99
C ALA A 225 17.95 12.40 15.80
N LYS A 226 17.88 13.20 16.87
CA LYS A 226 19.03 13.43 17.79
C LYS A 226 19.45 12.14 18.50
N ARG A 227 18.50 11.31 18.96
CA ARG A 227 18.76 10.01 19.58
C ARG A 227 19.38 9.00 18.60
N LEU A 228 19.07 9.10 17.31
CA LEU A 228 19.73 8.38 16.21
C LEU A 228 21.08 8.99 15.81
N CYS A 229 21.54 10.04 16.49
CA CYS A 229 22.76 10.78 16.19
C CYS A 229 22.78 11.46 14.82
N TRP A 230 21.60 11.73 14.25
CA TRP A 230 21.49 12.47 13.00
C TRP A 230 21.70 13.96 13.23
N LYS A 231 22.34 14.62 12.26
CA LYS A 231 22.55 16.06 12.27
C LYS A 231 21.56 16.73 11.33
N LYS A 232 20.81 17.72 11.82
CA LYS A 232 20.01 18.60 10.96
C LYS A 232 20.96 19.50 10.18
N VAL A 233 21.00 19.37 8.86
CA VAL A 233 21.94 20.09 7.99
C VAL A 233 21.31 21.30 7.31
N ALA A 234 20.00 21.28 7.10
CA ALA A 234 19.26 22.40 6.54
C ALA A 234 17.80 22.42 7.02
N GLU A 235 17.26 23.63 7.15
CA GLU A 235 15.81 23.88 7.18
C GLU A 235 15.55 25.18 6.42
N LYS A 236 14.74 25.12 5.36
CA LYS A 236 14.42 26.27 4.52
C LYS A 236 13.04 26.05 3.92
N ASN A 237 12.13 27.01 4.14
CA ASN A 237 10.74 26.90 3.70
C ASN A 237 10.13 25.57 4.15
N ASP A 238 9.59 24.79 3.22
CA ASP A 238 8.90 23.52 3.47
C ASP A 238 9.83 22.30 3.48
N LEU A 239 11.14 22.52 3.64
CA LEU A 239 12.17 21.48 3.61
C LEU A 239 12.94 21.48 4.92
N SER A 240 13.05 20.30 5.53
CA SER A 240 14.04 20.01 6.57
C SER A 240 14.85 18.79 6.17
N ILE A 241 16.17 18.87 6.31
CA ILE A 241 17.12 17.85 5.87
C ILE A 241 18.01 17.46 7.04
N TRP A 242 18.09 16.16 7.29
CA TRP A 242 19.00 15.55 8.24
C TRP A 242 20.02 14.68 7.52
N GLN A 243 21.18 14.52 8.12
CA GLN A 243 22.23 13.66 7.65
C GLN A 243 22.55 12.61 8.71
N LYS A 244 22.50 11.34 8.29
CA LYS A 244 22.92 10.19 9.10
C LYS A 244 24.44 10.23 9.28
N PRO A 245 24.99 9.90 10.48
CA PRO A 245 26.43 9.90 10.67
C PRO A 245 27.13 8.88 9.76
N ILE A 246 28.40 9.13 9.43
CA ILE A 246 29.20 8.24 8.56
C ILE A 246 29.67 6.97 9.27
N ASN A 247 29.63 6.93 10.60
CA ASN A 247 29.91 5.78 11.46
C ASN A 247 29.34 6.05 12.88
N HIS A 248 29.47 5.10 13.80
CA HIS A 248 28.95 5.24 15.17
C HIS A 248 29.96 5.80 16.19
N VAL A 249 31.20 6.14 15.82
CA VAL A 249 32.26 6.51 16.77
C VAL A 249 31.88 7.71 17.64
N GLU A 250 31.34 8.76 17.03
CA GLU A 250 30.88 9.95 17.78
C GLU A 250 29.55 9.69 18.50
N CYS A 251 28.70 8.83 17.92
CA CYS A 251 27.39 8.49 18.48
C CYS A 251 27.48 7.77 19.82
N VAL A 252 28.55 7.01 20.09
CA VAL A 252 28.80 6.38 21.40
C VAL A 252 28.78 7.41 22.54
N LYS A 253 29.25 8.64 22.31
CA LYS A 253 29.20 9.71 23.32
C LYS A 253 27.76 10.15 23.60
N ASN A 254 26.97 10.36 22.54
CA ASN A 254 25.56 10.71 22.65
C ASN A 254 24.76 9.63 23.40
N ARG A 255 25.15 8.36 23.24
CA ARG A 255 24.52 7.24 23.92
C ARG A 255 24.81 7.12 25.42
N LYS A 256 25.82 7.82 25.92
CA LYS A 256 25.97 8.02 27.38
C LYS A 256 24.87 8.91 27.95
N VAL A 257 24.35 9.81 27.12
CA VAL A 257 23.26 10.74 27.47
C VAL A 257 21.89 10.10 27.18
N TYR A 258 21.74 9.50 26.00
CA TYR A 258 20.49 8.85 25.56
C TYR A 258 20.62 7.33 25.63
N LYS A 259 19.95 6.71 26.62
CA LYS A 259 20.01 5.25 26.83
C LYS A 259 19.16 4.45 25.83
N THR A 260 18.16 5.08 25.21
CA THR A 260 17.27 4.49 24.21
C THR A 260 17.23 5.35 22.95
N PRO A 261 17.13 4.76 21.74
CA PRO A 261 17.15 3.32 21.46
C PRO A 261 18.55 2.68 21.65
N HIS A 262 18.60 1.42 22.08
CA HIS A 262 19.84 0.66 22.24
C HIS A 262 20.33 0.09 20.88
N MET A 263 21.49 -0.58 20.83
CA MET A 263 21.95 -1.26 19.59
C MET A 263 21.25 -2.60 19.52
N CYS A 264 20.75 -2.98 18.34
CA CYS A 264 20.22 -4.32 18.14
C CYS A 264 21.29 -5.40 18.34
N LYS A 265 20.87 -6.57 18.84
CA LYS A 265 21.72 -7.76 18.96
C LYS A 265 21.80 -8.59 17.68
N SER A 266 20.94 -8.30 16.69
CA SER A 266 20.82 -9.06 15.45
C SER A 266 22.15 -9.17 14.70
N GLU A 267 22.53 -10.40 14.35
CA GLU A 267 23.79 -10.70 13.64
C GLU A 267 23.77 -10.29 12.16
N ASN A 268 22.59 -10.27 11.51
CA ASN A 268 22.45 -9.85 10.11
C ASN A 268 21.60 -8.57 9.95
N PRO A 269 22.25 -7.40 9.71
CA PRO A 269 21.59 -6.14 9.37
C PRO A 269 20.76 -6.14 8.07
N ASP A 270 21.14 -6.96 7.09
CA ASP A 270 20.54 -6.98 5.75
C ASP A 270 19.28 -7.83 5.67
N ALA A 271 19.14 -8.81 6.57
CA ALA A 271 17.94 -9.61 6.71
C ALA A 271 16.70 -8.72 6.87
N SER A 272 15.74 -8.88 5.95
CA SER A 272 14.51 -8.09 5.90
C SER A 272 13.27 -8.88 5.49
N TRP A 273 13.41 -9.97 4.70
CA TRP A 273 12.28 -10.81 4.32
C TRP A 273 11.60 -11.43 5.55
N TYR A 274 10.30 -11.14 5.75
CA TYR A 274 9.51 -11.51 6.92
C TYR A 274 10.13 -11.20 8.29
N LYS A 275 11.02 -10.20 8.36
CA LYS A 275 11.62 -9.77 9.62
C LYS A 275 10.86 -8.58 10.19
N ASN A 276 10.50 -8.65 11.46
CA ASN A 276 9.86 -7.53 12.15
C ASN A 276 10.83 -6.35 12.31
N MET A 277 10.27 -5.14 12.30
CA MET A 277 10.98 -3.94 12.73
C MET A 277 11.23 -4.00 14.22
N GLU A 278 12.32 -3.37 14.65
CA GLU A 278 12.76 -3.36 16.04
C GLU A 278 12.97 -1.92 16.49
N THR A 279 12.73 -1.61 17.76
CA THR A 279 12.94 -0.28 18.34
C THR A 279 14.40 -0.08 18.82
N CYS A 280 15.36 -0.66 18.10
CA CYS A 280 16.80 -0.58 18.37
C CYS A 280 17.55 -0.14 17.11
N ILE A 281 18.69 0.53 17.29
CA ILE A 281 19.54 0.98 16.18
C ILE A 281 20.28 -0.22 15.60
N THR A 282 20.20 -0.40 14.28
CA THR A 282 20.97 -1.44 13.60
C THR A 282 22.46 -1.06 13.61
N PRO A 283 23.36 -1.93 14.09
CA PRO A 283 24.80 -1.67 14.07
C PRO A 283 25.33 -1.42 12.66
N MET A 284 26.16 -0.38 12.50
CA MET A 284 26.97 -0.21 11.30
C MET A 284 28.26 -1.03 11.43
N PRO A 285 28.90 -1.45 10.32
CA PRO A 285 30.21 -2.09 10.37
C PRO A 285 31.24 -1.24 11.12
N ASP A 286 32.14 -1.89 11.85
CA ASP A 286 33.19 -1.21 12.60
C ASP A 286 34.17 -0.46 11.69
N VAL A 287 34.75 0.61 12.22
CA VAL A 287 35.71 1.46 11.52
C VAL A 287 36.98 1.62 12.36
N SER A 288 38.11 1.78 11.69
CA SER A 288 39.42 1.98 12.35
C SER A 288 39.66 3.44 12.74
N SER A 289 38.95 4.39 12.11
CA SER A 289 39.10 5.81 12.41
C SER A 289 37.77 6.58 12.36
N PRO A 290 37.64 7.72 13.09
CA PRO A 290 36.43 8.52 13.06
C PRO A 290 36.07 9.11 11.68
N ALA A 291 37.05 9.25 10.78
CA ALA A 291 36.85 9.82 9.44
C ALA A 291 36.41 8.77 8.39
N GLU A 292 36.45 7.48 8.74
CA GLU A 292 36.12 6.38 7.85
C GLU A 292 34.61 6.18 7.74
N VAL A 293 34.14 5.89 6.52
CA VAL A 293 32.72 5.59 6.25
C VAL A 293 32.47 4.12 6.57
N ALA A 294 31.54 3.84 7.47
CA ALA A 294 31.21 2.49 7.90
C ALA A 294 30.72 1.63 6.72
N GLY A 295 31.35 0.46 6.53
CA GLY A 295 31.07 -0.42 5.40
C GLY A 295 31.56 0.11 4.05
N GLY A 296 32.51 1.05 4.05
CA GLY A 296 33.28 1.48 2.89
C GLY A 296 32.68 2.64 2.11
N LYS A 297 33.56 3.49 1.56
CA LYS A 297 33.19 4.59 0.68
C LYS A 297 32.87 4.06 -0.72
N LEU A 298 31.80 4.57 -1.32
CA LEU A 298 31.40 4.24 -2.69
C LEU A 298 31.93 5.27 -3.69
N GLU A 299 32.22 4.81 -4.90
CA GLU A 299 32.50 5.68 -6.05
C GLU A 299 31.25 6.48 -6.45
N LYS A 300 31.46 7.58 -7.17
CA LYS A 300 30.37 8.40 -7.72
C LYS A 300 29.77 7.75 -8.96
N TRP A 301 28.52 8.07 -9.26
CA TRP A 301 27.90 7.69 -10.52
C TRP A 301 28.49 8.48 -11.70
N PRO A 302 28.79 7.86 -12.86
CA PRO A 302 28.45 6.48 -13.26
C PRO A 302 29.50 5.40 -12.96
N GLU A 303 30.70 5.75 -12.50
CA GLU A 303 31.81 4.81 -12.25
C GLU A 303 31.42 3.72 -11.24
N ARG A 304 30.59 4.09 -10.26
CA ARG A 304 29.98 3.22 -9.25
C ARG A 304 29.36 1.94 -9.79
N ALA A 305 28.80 1.95 -11.01
CA ALA A 305 28.16 0.77 -11.61
C ALA A 305 29.11 -0.42 -11.82
N PHE A 306 30.41 -0.14 -12.00
CA PHE A 306 31.45 -1.12 -12.36
C PHE A 306 32.59 -1.19 -11.35
N ALA A 307 32.66 -0.27 -10.38
CA ALA A 307 33.60 -0.35 -9.27
C ALA A 307 33.29 -1.55 -8.37
N THR A 308 34.32 -2.20 -7.84
CA THR A 308 34.18 -3.33 -6.90
C THR A 308 33.49 -2.84 -5.61
N PRO A 309 32.30 -3.39 -5.26
CA PRO A 309 31.58 -2.97 -4.06
C PRO A 309 32.32 -3.29 -2.75
N PRO A 310 32.21 -2.44 -1.72
CA PRO A 310 32.83 -2.66 -0.41
C PRO A 310 32.56 -4.04 0.18
N ARG A 311 31.31 -4.53 0.12
CA ARG A 311 30.94 -5.88 0.63
C ARG A 311 31.72 -7.02 -0.01
N ILE A 312 32.15 -6.86 -1.27
CA ILE A 312 33.01 -7.83 -1.96
C ILE A 312 34.46 -7.65 -1.50
N SER A 313 34.96 -6.41 -1.44
CA SER A 313 36.34 -6.14 -1.04
C SER A 313 36.65 -6.51 0.42
N SER A 314 35.67 -6.42 1.32
CA SER A 314 35.78 -6.83 2.73
C SER A 314 35.64 -8.34 2.94
N GLY A 315 35.26 -9.09 1.91
CA GLY A 315 34.96 -10.52 2.04
C GLY A 315 33.65 -10.82 2.79
N SER A 316 32.75 -9.85 2.91
CA SER A 316 31.47 -10.02 3.64
C SER A 316 30.48 -10.94 2.92
N ILE A 317 30.68 -11.20 1.62
CA ILE A 317 29.89 -12.17 0.86
C ILE A 317 30.77 -13.40 0.57
N PRO A 318 30.60 -14.52 1.30
CA PRO A 318 31.40 -15.72 1.10
C PRO A 318 31.36 -16.21 -0.36
N GLY A 319 32.52 -16.60 -0.89
CA GLY A 319 32.63 -17.18 -2.23
C GLY A 319 32.59 -16.18 -3.40
N ILE A 320 32.34 -14.88 -3.16
CA ILE A 320 32.37 -13.82 -4.18
C ILE A 320 33.62 -12.96 -4.01
N SER A 321 34.53 -13.02 -4.99
CA SER A 321 35.76 -12.21 -5.02
C SER A 321 35.64 -11.04 -5.99
N ALA A 322 36.56 -10.08 -5.90
CA ALA A 322 36.68 -8.98 -6.85
C ALA A 322 36.96 -9.47 -8.29
N GLU A 323 37.50 -10.67 -8.47
CA GLU A 323 37.70 -11.26 -9.80
C GLU A 323 36.40 -11.83 -10.35
N LYS A 324 35.67 -12.63 -9.56
CA LYS A 324 34.34 -13.14 -9.96
C LYS A 324 33.36 -12.01 -10.30
N PHE A 325 33.44 -10.88 -9.60
CA PHE A 325 32.67 -9.68 -9.93
C PHE A 325 33.04 -9.09 -11.31
N ARG A 326 34.33 -9.08 -11.67
CA ARG A 326 34.80 -8.62 -12.99
C ARG A 326 34.38 -9.59 -14.09
N GLU A 327 34.46 -10.89 -13.83
CA GLU A 327 33.97 -11.94 -14.72
C GLU A 327 32.46 -11.80 -14.97
N ASP A 328 31.64 -11.60 -13.93
CA ASP A 328 30.19 -11.35 -14.06
C ASP A 328 29.88 -10.17 -14.99
N ASN A 329 30.59 -9.05 -14.82
CA ASN A 329 30.44 -7.89 -15.70
C ASN A 329 30.78 -8.21 -17.16
N GLN A 330 31.81 -9.02 -17.41
CA GLN A 330 32.20 -9.42 -18.76
C GLN A 330 31.18 -10.38 -19.38
N VAL A 331 30.70 -11.37 -18.63
CA VAL A 331 29.65 -12.31 -19.06
C VAL A 331 28.37 -11.56 -19.42
N TRP A 332 27.92 -10.61 -18.61
CA TRP A 332 26.71 -9.84 -18.91
C TRP A 332 26.86 -8.91 -20.12
N LYS A 333 28.06 -8.39 -20.36
CA LYS A 333 28.36 -7.62 -21.58
C LYS A 333 28.24 -8.48 -22.84
N GLU A 334 28.69 -9.73 -22.79
CA GLU A 334 28.57 -10.70 -23.88
C GLU A 334 27.11 -11.14 -24.09
N ARG A 335 26.43 -11.53 -23.00
CA ARG A 335 25.00 -11.88 -23.02
C ARG A 335 24.13 -10.79 -23.60
N LEU A 336 24.33 -9.53 -23.18
CA LEU A 336 23.57 -8.43 -23.73
C LEU A 336 23.85 -8.21 -25.23
N THR A 337 25.08 -8.47 -25.68
CA THR A 337 25.42 -8.41 -27.12
C THR A 337 24.66 -9.46 -27.92
N HIS A 338 24.49 -10.66 -27.37
CA HIS A 338 23.65 -11.70 -27.95
C HIS A 338 22.16 -11.30 -27.94
N TYR A 339 21.63 -10.83 -26.80
CA TYR A 339 20.23 -10.40 -26.68
C TYR A 339 19.82 -9.29 -27.63
N LYS A 340 20.72 -8.36 -27.99
CA LYS A 340 20.43 -7.33 -29.00
C LYS A 340 20.07 -7.90 -30.38
N ARG A 341 20.52 -9.11 -30.71
CA ARG A 341 20.19 -9.77 -31.98
C ARG A 341 18.77 -10.36 -31.99
N ILE A 342 18.23 -10.61 -30.81
CA ILE A 342 16.96 -11.32 -30.61
C ILE A 342 15.86 -10.34 -30.18
N LEU A 343 16.22 -9.28 -29.48
CA LEU A 343 15.30 -8.33 -28.86
C LEU A 343 15.46 -6.93 -29.45
N PRO A 344 14.35 -6.20 -29.66
CA PRO A 344 14.36 -4.82 -30.14
C PRO A 344 14.76 -3.80 -29.04
N LEU A 345 15.84 -4.05 -28.29
CA LEU A 345 16.30 -3.19 -27.18
C LEU A 345 16.56 -1.74 -27.62
N GLN A 346 17.03 -1.54 -28.85
CA GLN A 346 17.33 -0.20 -29.38
C GLN A 346 16.10 0.60 -29.83
N GLN A 347 14.94 -0.04 -29.99
CA GLN A 347 13.73 0.61 -30.53
C GLN A 347 12.95 1.40 -29.46
N GLY A 348 13.41 1.39 -28.21
CA GLY A 348 12.75 2.03 -27.07
C GLY A 348 11.42 1.36 -26.71
N ARG A 349 11.26 0.07 -27.02
CA ARG A 349 10.06 -0.72 -26.70
C ARG A 349 9.95 -1.04 -25.21
N TYR A 350 11.08 -1.23 -24.53
CA TYR A 350 11.14 -1.63 -23.14
C TYR A 350 11.53 -0.43 -22.27
N ARG A 351 10.91 -0.33 -21.09
CA ARG A 351 11.22 0.68 -20.07
C ARG A 351 11.30 0.05 -18.68
N ASN A 352 10.27 -0.70 -18.29
CA ASN A 352 10.17 -1.39 -17.01
C ASN A 352 10.70 -2.81 -17.19
N ILE A 353 11.88 -3.09 -16.64
CA ILE A 353 12.50 -4.41 -16.73
C ILE A 353 12.54 -5.03 -15.33
N MET A 354 12.28 -6.33 -15.25
CA MET A 354 12.49 -7.11 -14.03
C MET A 354 13.56 -8.17 -14.30
N ASP A 355 14.52 -8.28 -13.39
CA ASP A 355 15.44 -9.40 -13.32
C ASP A 355 15.04 -10.22 -12.09
N MET A 356 14.48 -11.40 -12.32
CA MET A 356 13.93 -12.24 -11.25
C MET A 356 15.00 -12.90 -10.38
N ASN A 357 16.25 -12.95 -10.86
CA ASN A 357 17.38 -13.51 -10.13
C ASN A 357 18.65 -12.73 -10.49
N ALA A 358 18.73 -11.52 -9.95
CA ALA A 358 19.72 -10.52 -10.37
C ALA A 358 21.16 -10.84 -9.94
N HIS A 359 21.36 -11.74 -8.98
CA HIS A 359 22.67 -12.09 -8.42
C HIS A 359 23.48 -10.83 -8.06
N LEU A 360 24.54 -10.48 -8.81
CA LEU A 360 25.35 -9.28 -8.54
C LEU A 360 24.85 -8.01 -9.24
N GLY A 361 23.75 -8.06 -10.00
CA GLY A 361 23.18 -6.93 -10.75
C GLY A 361 23.85 -6.66 -12.10
N GLY A 362 24.58 -7.63 -12.66
CA GLY A 362 25.32 -7.47 -13.90
C GLY A 362 24.42 -7.19 -15.12
N PHE A 363 23.20 -7.71 -15.15
CA PHE A 363 22.22 -7.40 -16.20
C PHE A 363 21.84 -5.92 -16.22
N ALA A 364 21.52 -5.34 -15.05
CA ALA A 364 21.22 -3.92 -14.93
C ALA A 364 22.42 -3.04 -15.30
N ALA A 365 23.64 -3.45 -14.94
CA ALA A 365 24.85 -2.73 -15.32
C ALA A 365 25.10 -2.75 -16.83
N ALA A 366 24.89 -3.89 -17.49
CA ALA A 366 25.00 -3.99 -18.94
C ALA A 366 23.94 -3.11 -19.64
N LEU A 367 22.77 -2.94 -19.03
CA LEU A 367 21.67 -2.11 -19.52
C LEU A 367 21.78 -0.62 -19.17
N ALA A 368 22.77 -0.19 -18.38
CA ALA A 368 22.86 1.18 -17.85
C ALA A 368 22.90 2.29 -18.92
N LYS A 369 23.26 1.95 -20.17
CA LYS A 369 23.28 2.89 -21.32
C LYS A 369 21.91 3.10 -21.98
N TYR A 370 20.92 2.26 -21.66
CA TYR A 370 19.58 2.35 -22.21
C TYR A 370 18.67 3.13 -21.27
N PRO A 371 17.62 3.81 -21.78
CA PRO A 371 16.67 4.54 -20.95
C PRO A 371 15.67 3.58 -20.28
N VAL A 372 16.17 2.57 -19.57
CA VAL A 372 15.40 1.55 -18.86
C VAL A 372 15.69 1.64 -17.37
N TRP A 373 14.84 1.03 -16.56
CA TRP A 373 15.17 0.72 -15.17
C TRP A 373 14.91 -0.76 -14.95
N VAL A 374 15.70 -1.35 -14.05
CA VAL A 374 15.64 -2.77 -13.72
C VAL A 374 15.25 -2.91 -12.26
N MET A 375 14.15 -3.61 -11.99
CA MET A 375 13.86 -4.18 -10.68
C MET A 375 14.75 -5.41 -10.51
N ASN A 376 15.84 -5.28 -9.75
CA ASN A 376 16.77 -6.38 -9.52
C ASN A 376 16.29 -7.20 -8.31
N VAL A 377 15.74 -8.38 -8.56
CA VAL A 377 15.22 -9.23 -7.49
C VAL A 377 16.26 -10.24 -7.06
N VAL A 378 16.46 -10.37 -5.75
CA VAL A 378 17.26 -11.44 -5.15
C VAL A 378 16.31 -12.38 -4.43
N PRO A 379 16.25 -13.67 -4.81
CA PRO A 379 15.42 -14.66 -4.12
C PRO A 379 15.70 -14.67 -2.61
N ALA A 380 14.66 -14.53 -1.79
CA ALA A 380 14.80 -14.39 -0.34
C ALA A 380 15.44 -15.62 0.34
N ASN A 381 15.34 -16.79 -0.29
CA ASN A 381 15.89 -18.05 0.19
C ASN A 381 17.15 -18.47 -0.57
N SER A 382 17.87 -17.53 -1.18
CA SER A 382 19.17 -17.79 -1.79
C SER A 382 20.25 -17.92 -0.72
N ASP A 383 21.20 -18.84 -0.92
CA ASP A 383 22.38 -19.00 -0.05
C ASP A 383 23.29 -17.75 -0.04
N LEU A 384 23.17 -16.87 -1.04
CA LEU A 384 23.99 -15.68 -1.19
C LEU A 384 23.15 -14.41 -1.17
N ASP A 385 23.22 -13.68 -0.06
CA ASP A 385 22.61 -12.36 0.07
C ASP A 385 23.41 -11.31 -0.72
N THR A 386 22.98 -11.06 -1.95
CA THR A 386 23.68 -10.19 -2.91
C THR A 386 22.99 -8.84 -3.13
N LEU A 387 21.82 -8.61 -2.54
CA LEU A 387 21.05 -7.39 -2.79
C LEU A 387 21.80 -6.14 -2.29
N GLY A 388 22.55 -6.26 -1.19
CA GLY A 388 23.42 -5.19 -0.70
C GLY A 388 24.47 -4.76 -1.73
N VAL A 389 25.03 -5.71 -2.49
CA VAL A 389 26.00 -5.46 -3.57
C VAL A 389 25.34 -4.68 -4.71
N ILE A 390 24.14 -5.08 -5.13
CA ILE A 390 23.37 -4.40 -6.19
C ILE A 390 23.13 -2.92 -5.85
N TYR A 391 22.77 -2.65 -4.59
CA TYR A 391 22.60 -1.30 -4.10
C TYR A 391 23.93 -0.54 -4.03
N GLU A 392 25.04 -1.15 -3.58
CA GLU A 392 26.37 -0.53 -3.58
C GLU A 392 26.84 -0.15 -4.99
N ARG A 393 26.40 -0.85 -6.04
CA ARG A 393 26.62 -0.46 -7.46
C ARG A 393 25.75 0.71 -7.94
N GLY A 394 24.73 1.10 -7.16
CA GLY A 394 23.83 2.19 -7.52
C GLY A 394 22.59 1.76 -8.31
N PHE A 395 22.17 0.50 -8.18
CA PHE A 395 20.91 -0.02 -8.73
C PHE A 395 19.87 -0.24 -7.63
N ILE A 396 18.61 -0.38 -8.02
CA ILE A 396 17.47 -0.65 -7.12
C ILE A 396 17.02 -2.11 -7.25
N GLY A 397 16.44 -2.64 -6.19
CA GLY A 397 16.01 -4.03 -6.13
C GLY A 397 15.24 -4.37 -4.86
N ALA A 398 14.75 -5.59 -4.77
CA ALA A 398 14.00 -6.08 -3.61
C ALA A 398 14.26 -7.57 -3.39
N TYR A 399 14.11 -8.03 -2.15
CA TYR A 399 13.97 -9.46 -1.89
C TYR A 399 12.58 -9.94 -2.34
N GLN A 400 12.48 -11.20 -2.78
CA GLN A 400 11.20 -11.85 -3.10
C GLN A 400 11.30 -13.37 -2.95
N ASP A 401 10.24 -14.01 -2.45
CA ASP A 401 9.98 -15.43 -2.68
C ASP A 401 9.05 -15.59 -3.89
N TRP A 402 9.50 -16.26 -4.96
CA TRP A 402 8.70 -16.44 -6.18
C TRP A 402 7.57 -17.47 -6.05
N CYS A 403 7.48 -18.16 -4.91
CA CYS A 403 6.27 -18.91 -4.56
C CYS A 403 5.12 -18.00 -4.07
N GLU A 404 5.39 -16.70 -3.91
CA GLU A 404 4.43 -15.68 -3.51
C GLU A 404 4.29 -14.60 -4.59
N ALA A 405 3.18 -13.86 -4.56
CA ALA A 405 2.95 -12.76 -5.48
C ALA A 405 3.89 -11.58 -5.18
N PHE A 406 4.43 -10.96 -6.22
CA PHE A 406 5.25 -9.76 -6.11
C PHE A 406 4.37 -8.54 -5.81
N SER A 407 4.82 -7.66 -4.92
CA SER A 407 4.05 -6.48 -4.47
C SER A 407 4.00 -5.37 -5.54
N THR A 408 3.29 -5.62 -6.63
CA THR A 408 3.12 -4.72 -7.78
C THR A 408 1.74 -4.89 -8.43
N TYR A 409 1.36 -3.96 -9.30
CA TYR A 409 0.11 -4.06 -10.07
C TYR A 409 0.26 -5.01 -11.26
N PRO A 410 -0.84 -5.61 -11.76
CA PRO A 410 -0.81 -6.34 -13.01
C PRO A 410 -0.33 -5.46 -14.18
N ARG A 411 0.34 -6.06 -15.16
CA ARG A 411 0.82 -5.41 -16.39
C ARG A 411 1.79 -4.24 -16.13
N THR A 412 2.78 -4.50 -15.29
CA THR A 412 3.80 -3.52 -14.88
C THR A 412 5.06 -3.57 -15.75
N TYR A 413 5.57 -4.76 -16.09
CA TYR A 413 6.87 -4.93 -16.73
C TYR A 413 6.75 -5.18 -18.24
N ASP A 414 7.65 -4.58 -19.01
CA ASP A 414 7.74 -4.77 -20.46
C ASP A 414 8.63 -5.97 -20.81
N LEU A 415 9.63 -6.24 -19.97
CA LEU A 415 10.58 -7.34 -20.11
C LEU A 415 10.83 -7.99 -18.74
N ILE A 416 10.73 -9.31 -18.68
CA ILE A 416 11.16 -10.10 -17.52
C ILE A 416 12.33 -10.99 -17.94
N HIS A 417 13.42 -10.94 -17.19
CA HIS A 417 14.53 -11.88 -17.30
C HIS A 417 14.45 -12.89 -16.14
N ALA A 418 14.44 -14.17 -16.49
CA ALA A 418 14.33 -15.29 -15.56
C ALA A 418 15.49 -16.27 -15.83
N GLY A 419 16.68 -15.96 -15.30
CA GLY A 419 17.86 -16.83 -15.37
C GLY A 419 17.97 -17.76 -14.17
N GLY A 420 17.88 -19.07 -14.39
CA GLY A 420 18.02 -20.10 -13.34
C GLY A 420 16.95 -20.03 -12.24
N VAL A 421 15.88 -19.25 -12.44
CA VAL A 421 14.80 -19.11 -11.45
C VAL A 421 14.10 -20.46 -11.25
N PHE A 422 13.78 -21.15 -12.34
CA PHE A 422 13.00 -22.39 -12.26
C PHE A 422 13.82 -23.54 -11.67
N SER A 423 15.12 -23.62 -11.93
CA SER A 423 15.98 -24.59 -11.25
C SER A 423 16.13 -24.32 -9.75
N ILE A 424 16.07 -23.07 -9.27
CA ILE A 424 16.07 -22.75 -7.83
C ILE A 424 14.74 -23.14 -7.16
N TYR A 425 13.63 -22.99 -7.87
CA TYR A 425 12.28 -23.13 -7.30
C TYR A 425 11.59 -24.47 -7.58
N GLN A 426 12.16 -25.32 -8.45
CA GLN A 426 11.54 -26.58 -8.91
C GLN A 426 11.08 -27.51 -7.77
N ASP A 427 11.78 -27.52 -6.64
CA ASP A 427 11.48 -28.38 -5.49
C ASP A 427 10.73 -27.63 -4.36
N ARG A 428 10.45 -26.33 -4.54
CA ARG A 428 9.82 -25.47 -3.51
C ARG A 428 8.36 -25.18 -3.81
N CYS A 429 8.03 -24.88 -5.06
CA CYS A 429 6.65 -24.66 -5.48
C CYS A 429 6.45 -25.01 -6.95
N ASP A 430 5.19 -25.24 -7.32
CA ASP A 430 4.81 -25.56 -8.70
C ASP A 430 5.20 -24.42 -9.64
N ILE A 431 5.88 -24.77 -10.75
CA ILE A 431 6.31 -23.84 -11.79
C ILE A 431 5.14 -23.01 -12.36
N THR A 432 3.92 -23.56 -12.28
CA THR A 432 2.69 -22.91 -12.72
C THR A 432 2.40 -21.64 -11.91
N TYR A 433 2.65 -21.64 -10.59
CA TYR A 433 2.43 -20.46 -9.76
C TYR A 433 3.39 -19.32 -10.15
N VAL A 434 4.66 -19.64 -10.38
CA VAL A 434 5.66 -18.67 -10.84
C VAL A 434 5.26 -18.11 -12.20
N LEU A 435 4.84 -18.96 -13.16
CA LEU A 435 4.41 -18.52 -14.49
C LEU A 435 3.16 -17.64 -14.45
N LEU A 436 2.17 -17.96 -13.60
CA LEU A 436 0.98 -17.15 -13.41
C LEU A 436 1.32 -15.77 -12.84
N GLU A 437 2.24 -15.70 -11.89
CA GLU A 437 2.72 -14.43 -11.35
C GLU A 437 3.45 -13.61 -12.43
N MET A 438 4.30 -14.26 -13.23
CA MET A 438 4.95 -13.63 -14.39
C MET A 438 3.90 -13.10 -15.38
N ASP A 439 2.84 -13.85 -15.67
CA ASP A 439 1.75 -13.38 -16.55
C ASP A 439 1.00 -12.18 -15.96
N ARG A 440 0.70 -12.21 -14.65
CA ARG A 440 0.04 -11.10 -13.98
C ARG A 440 0.84 -9.82 -14.15
N ILE A 441 2.14 -9.83 -13.87
CA ILE A 441 2.96 -8.61 -13.84
C ILE A 441 3.49 -8.19 -15.22
N LEU A 442 3.49 -9.09 -16.21
CA LEU A 442 3.92 -8.79 -17.58
C LEU A 442 2.82 -8.06 -18.35
N ARG A 443 3.22 -7.01 -19.07
CA ARG A 443 2.32 -6.27 -19.97
C ARG A 443 1.86 -7.12 -21.15
N PRO A 444 0.69 -6.82 -21.74
CA PRO A 444 0.33 -7.38 -23.04
C PRO A 444 1.43 -7.09 -24.06
N GLU A 445 1.78 -8.10 -24.85
CA GLU A 445 2.92 -8.02 -25.79
C GLU A 445 4.29 -7.80 -25.13
N GLY A 446 4.38 -7.95 -23.81
CA GLY A 446 5.62 -7.98 -23.06
C GLY A 446 6.42 -9.25 -23.36
N THR A 447 7.72 -9.18 -23.14
CA THR A 447 8.67 -10.24 -23.45
C THR A 447 9.21 -10.88 -22.17
N VAL A 448 9.46 -12.18 -22.22
CA VAL A 448 10.19 -12.91 -21.19
C VAL A 448 11.39 -13.61 -21.80
N ILE A 449 12.52 -13.56 -21.12
CA ILE A 449 13.71 -14.34 -21.44
C ILE A 449 13.92 -15.34 -20.31
N PHE A 450 13.75 -16.62 -20.60
CA PHE A 450 14.14 -17.69 -19.70
C PHE A 450 15.53 -18.19 -20.10
N ARG A 451 16.40 -18.38 -19.12
CA ARG A 451 17.67 -19.11 -19.30
C ARG A 451 17.72 -20.25 -18.30
N ASP A 452 17.75 -21.46 -18.80
CA ASP A 452 17.77 -22.67 -17.97
C ASP A 452 18.19 -23.88 -18.82
N THR A 453 18.23 -25.08 -18.21
CA THR A 453 18.46 -26.31 -18.96
C THR A 453 17.30 -26.60 -19.92
N VAL A 454 17.59 -27.30 -21.00
CA VAL A 454 16.58 -27.58 -22.05
C VAL A 454 15.36 -28.33 -21.49
N GLU A 455 15.52 -29.20 -20.51
CA GLU A 455 14.43 -29.96 -19.89
C GLU A 455 13.42 -29.03 -19.19
N ILE A 456 13.93 -28.03 -18.45
CA ILE A 456 13.10 -27.03 -17.78
C ILE A 456 12.42 -26.13 -18.83
N LEU A 457 13.15 -25.68 -19.85
CA LEU A 457 12.58 -24.82 -20.88
C LEU A 457 11.46 -25.48 -21.68
N VAL A 458 11.54 -26.79 -21.94
CA VAL A 458 10.46 -27.54 -22.62
C VAL A 458 9.19 -27.57 -21.74
N LYS A 459 9.33 -27.78 -20.43
CA LYS A 459 8.20 -27.71 -19.48
C LYS A 459 7.57 -26.32 -19.46
N ILE A 460 8.39 -25.28 -19.32
CA ILE A 460 7.95 -23.87 -19.37
C ILE A 460 7.23 -23.58 -20.69
N GLN A 461 7.80 -24.02 -21.81
CA GLN A 461 7.23 -23.78 -23.12
C GLN A 461 5.84 -24.41 -23.28
N SER A 462 5.62 -25.61 -22.73
CA SER A 462 4.30 -26.27 -22.75
C SER A 462 3.23 -25.42 -22.07
N ILE A 463 3.50 -25.00 -20.83
CA ILE A 463 2.57 -24.20 -20.03
C ILE A 463 2.37 -22.81 -20.65
N ALA A 464 3.46 -22.16 -21.07
CA ALA A 464 3.40 -20.83 -21.68
C ALA A 464 2.55 -20.81 -22.96
N LYS A 465 2.58 -21.87 -23.77
CA LYS A 465 1.71 -22.01 -24.95
C LYS A 465 0.23 -22.09 -24.56
N GLU A 466 -0.11 -22.83 -23.51
CA GLU A 466 -1.48 -22.90 -22.96
C GLU A 466 -1.95 -21.55 -22.40
N MET A 467 -1.03 -20.78 -21.83
CA MET A 467 -1.24 -19.38 -21.41
C MET A 467 -1.30 -18.39 -22.58
N ARG A 468 -1.30 -18.89 -23.83
CA ARG A 468 -1.36 -18.11 -25.08
C ARG A 468 -0.11 -17.28 -25.35
N TRP A 469 1.05 -17.65 -24.83
CA TRP A 469 2.30 -16.97 -25.15
C TRP A 469 2.92 -17.55 -26.43
N LYS A 470 3.51 -16.68 -27.25
CA LYS A 470 4.33 -17.09 -28.39
C LYS A 470 5.73 -17.38 -27.90
N THR A 471 6.28 -18.55 -28.22
CA THR A 471 7.52 -19.04 -27.63
C THR A 471 8.51 -19.52 -28.68
N GLN A 472 9.80 -19.30 -28.45
CA GLN A 472 10.89 -19.77 -29.30
C GLN A 472 12.11 -20.13 -28.45
N ILE A 473 12.58 -21.38 -28.55
CA ILE A 473 13.85 -21.81 -27.95
C ILE A 473 14.98 -21.47 -28.93
N MET A 474 16.09 -21.00 -28.39
CA MET A 474 17.26 -20.53 -29.09
C MET A 474 18.52 -21.07 -28.40
N ASP A 475 19.62 -21.11 -29.15
CA ASP A 475 20.90 -21.54 -28.62
C ASP A 475 21.50 -20.51 -27.66
N HIS A 476 22.33 -21.03 -26.74
CA HIS A 476 23.17 -20.23 -25.85
C HIS A 476 24.15 -19.35 -26.65
N GLU A 477 24.62 -18.24 -26.08
CA GLU A 477 25.63 -17.37 -26.72
C GLU A 477 26.94 -18.11 -27.09
N SER A 478 27.25 -19.21 -26.40
CA SER A 478 28.43 -20.06 -26.66
C SER A 478 28.20 -21.13 -27.74
N GLY A 479 26.99 -21.24 -28.30
CA GLY A 479 26.65 -22.16 -29.38
C GLY A 479 25.71 -23.31 -28.99
N PRO A 480 25.38 -24.18 -29.97
CA PRO A 480 24.31 -25.17 -29.87
C PRO A 480 24.61 -26.36 -28.95
N PHE A 481 25.87 -26.59 -28.57
CA PHE A 481 26.23 -27.73 -27.71
C PHE A 481 26.18 -27.41 -26.22
N ASN A 482 25.88 -26.17 -25.84
CA ASN A 482 25.67 -25.83 -24.43
C ASN A 482 24.33 -26.42 -23.94
N PRO A 483 24.30 -27.10 -22.77
CA PRO A 483 23.07 -27.64 -22.19
C PRO A 483 22.09 -26.55 -21.71
N GLU A 484 22.60 -25.38 -21.30
CA GLU A 484 21.76 -24.20 -21.07
C GLU A 484 21.28 -23.66 -22.41
N LYS A 485 20.00 -23.27 -22.46
CA LYS A 485 19.38 -22.67 -23.65
C LYS A 485 18.67 -21.37 -23.27
N ILE A 486 18.19 -20.67 -24.28
CA ILE A 486 17.43 -19.44 -24.10
C ILE A 486 16.04 -19.66 -24.68
N LEU A 487 15.00 -19.47 -23.88
CA LEU A 487 13.62 -19.44 -24.36
C LEU A 487 13.13 -17.99 -24.32
N VAL A 488 12.78 -17.46 -25.49
CA VAL A 488 12.12 -16.16 -25.59
C VAL A 488 10.62 -16.39 -25.73
N ALA A 489 9.86 -15.75 -24.86
CA ALA A 489 8.40 -15.80 -24.89
C ALA A 489 7.81 -14.39 -25.00
N VAL A 490 6.71 -14.25 -25.73
CA VAL A 490 5.98 -12.99 -25.88
C VAL A 490 4.52 -13.24 -25.54
N LYS A 491 4.02 -12.54 -24.50
CA LYS A 491 2.63 -12.63 -24.08
C LYS A 491 1.72 -12.05 -25.16
N THR A 492 0.63 -12.73 -25.51
CA THR A 492 -0.34 -12.19 -26.47
C THR A 492 -1.26 -11.17 -25.82
N TYR A 493 -1.72 -10.20 -26.61
CA TYR A 493 -2.80 -9.32 -26.18
C TYR A 493 -4.14 -10.04 -26.30
N TRP A 494 -4.89 -10.06 -25.20
CA TRP A 494 -6.26 -10.54 -25.16
C TRP A 494 -7.04 -9.82 -24.04
N THR A 495 -8.35 -9.72 -24.21
CA THR A 495 -9.28 -9.11 -23.25
C THR A 495 -10.32 -10.15 -22.83
N GLY A 496 -10.83 -10.05 -21.60
CA GLY A 496 -11.98 -10.86 -21.18
C GLY A 496 -13.24 -10.45 -21.96
N LEU A 497 -14.05 -11.42 -22.41
CA LEU A 497 -15.38 -11.12 -22.93
C LEU A 497 -16.23 -10.61 -21.76
N PHE A 498 -16.56 -9.32 -21.78
CA PHE A 498 -17.70 -8.84 -21.01
C PHE A 498 -18.96 -9.47 -21.65
N PHE A 499 -19.55 -10.47 -21.00
CA PHE A 499 -20.97 -10.69 -21.18
C PHE A 499 -21.66 -9.46 -20.59
N ALA A 500 -21.87 -8.45 -21.43
CA ALA A 500 -22.87 -7.43 -21.16
C ALA A 500 -24.15 -8.20 -20.84
N LYS A 501 -24.60 -8.15 -19.58
CA LYS A 501 -25.92 -8.65 -19.21
C LYS A 501 -26.88 -8.04 -20.21
N GLN A 502 -27.39 -8.88 -21.09
CA GLN A 502 -28.36 -8.53 -22.09
C GLN A 502 -29.51 -7.90 -21.30
N THR A 503 -29.73 -6.61 -21.54
CA THR A 503 -30.91 -5.90 -21.07
C THR A 503 -32.10 -6.77 -21.44
N ALA A 504 -32.79 -7.30 -20.43
CA ALA A 504 -34.03 -8.02 -20.64
C ALA A 504 -34.95 -7.10 -21.44
N LEU A 505 -35.22 -7.48 -22.69
CA LEU A 505 -36.31 -6.87 -23.46
C LEU A 505 -37.61 -7.10 -22.68
N PRO A 506 -38.50 -6.09 -22.63
CA PRO A 506 -39.81 -6.27 -22.07
C PRO A 506 -40.62 -7.17 -23.01
N PHE A 507 -41.11 -8.29 -22.48
CA PHE A 507 -42.16 -9.07 -23.13
C PHE A 507 -43.43 -8.20 -23.20
N LEU A 508 -43.73 -7.70 -24.40
CA LEU A 508 -45.07 -7.29 -24.78
C LEU A 508 -45.86 -8.56 -25.10
N ALA A 509 -46.87 -8.86 -24.29
CA ALA A 509 -48.00 -9.69 -24.68
C ALA A 509 -49.29 -8.90 -24.41
N TYR A 510 -49.98 -8.62 -25.51
CA TYR A 510 -51.29 -7.99 -25.62
C TYR A 510 -52.37 -8.73 -24.81
N CYS A 511 -53.29 -8.00 -24.19
CA CYS A 511 -54.72 -8.15 -24.47
C CYS A 511 -55.56 -6.96 -23.96
N SER A 512 -56.26 -6.36 -24.91
CA SER A 512 -57.34 -5.36 -24.86
C SER A 512 -58.56 -5.88 -24.07
N ILE A 513 -59.40 -5.11 -23.35
CA ILE A 513 -60.52 -4.28 -23.83
C ILE A 513 -61.19 -3.61 -22.58
N THR A 514 -61.17 -2.28 -22.54
CA THR A 514 -62.26 -1.28 -22.41
C THR A 514 -63.43 -1.35 -21.38
N ILE A 515 -63.68 -0.16 -20.75
CA ILE A 515 -64.91 0.47 -20.14
C ILE A 515 -65.39 -0.15 -18.79
N ILE A 516 -65.71 0.54 -17.67
CA ILE A 516 -66.58 1.71 -17.40
C ILE A 516 -66.24 2.45 -16.07
N ILE A 517 -66.50 3.75 -16.08
CA ILE A 517 -66.47 4.82 -15.07
C ILE A 517 -67.43 4.57 -13.87
N SER A 518 -67.07 4.96 -12.64
CA SER A 518 -67.90 5.72 -11.65
C SER A 518 -67.75 5.36 -10.14
N TYR A 519 -67.20 6.31 -9.35
CA TYR A 519 -67.39 6.61 -7.89
C TYR A 519 -67.05 5.57 -6.78
N PRO A 520 -66.84 5.99 -5.50
CA PRO A 520 -65.89 6.98 -4.97
C PRO A 520 -64.99 6.42 -3.84
N LEU A 521 -63.94 7.17 -3.50
CA LEU A 521 -63.15 7.00 -2.28
C LEU A 521 -64.01 7.12 -1.02
N SER A 522 -64.25 6.01 -0.33
CA SER A 522 -64.50 5.98 1.12
C SER A 522 -64.32 4.54 1.63
N ASN A 523 -63.62 4.37 2.76
CA ASN A 523 -63.48 3.14 3.56
C ASN A 523 -62.18 2.32 3.49
N TRP A 524 -61.01 2.94 3.30
CA TRP A 524 -59.73 2.26 3.62
C TRP A 524 -58.76 3.05 4.50
N ILE A 525 -59.23 4.13 5.15
CA ILE A 525 -58.44 4.91 6.13
C ILE A 525 -58.93 4.72 7.58
N TRP A 526 -60.11 4.12 7.78
CA TRP A 526 -60.68 3.90 9.12
C TRP A 526 -60.30 2.56 9.77
N ILE A 527 -59.64 1.64 9.06
CA ILE A 527 -59.24 0.32 9.61
C ILE A 527 -57.82 0.31 10.20
N TRP A 528 -57.01 1.34 9.92
CA TRP A 528 -55.65 1.44 10.48
C TRP A 528 -55.50 2.39 11.68
N ILE A 529 -56.53 3.21 11.96
CA ILE A 529 -56.49 4.21 13.05
C ILE A 529 -57.25 3.75 14.31
N TRP A 530 -57.93 2.60 14.28
CA TRP A 530 -58.72 2.14 15.44
C TRP A 530 -58.01 1.17 16.40
N ASN A 531 -56.70 0.90 16.22
CA ASN A 531 -55.96 -0.02 17.09
C ASN A 531 -54.69 0.56 17.72
N TRP A 532 -54.65 1.88 17.92
CA TRP A 532 -53.60 2.53 18.71
C TRP A 532 -54.22 3.47 19.76
N ASN A 533 -54.71 2.89 20.85
CA ASN A 533 -55.17 3.67 21.99
C ASN A 533 -53.97 3.98 22.89
N TRP A 534 -53.66 5.27 23.00
CA TRP A 534 -52.62 5.84 23.84
C TRP A 534 -53.25 6.18 25.18
N ASN A 535 -53.01 5.36 26.22
CA ASN A 535 -53.07 5.76 27.65
C ASN A 535 -52.72 4.56 28.55
N SER A 536 -51.43 4.37 28.81
CA SER A 536 -50.91 4.20 30.18
C SER A 536 -49.39 4.17 30.13
N ILE A 537 -48.78 5.34 30.28
CA ILE A 537 -47.39 5.47 30.73
C ILE A 537 -47.45 5.55 32.25
N ARG A 538 -46.95 4.52 32.95
CA ARG A 538 -45.91 4.67 34.00
C ARG A 538 -45.41 3.31 34.49
N PHE A 539 -44.08 3.16 34.38
CA PHE A 539 -43.15 2.60 35.36
C PHE A 539 -43.63 1.47 36.28
N ASN A 540 -43.09 0.26 36.10
CA ASN A 540 -42.00 -0.25 36.94
C ASN A 540 -41.54 -1.66 36.50
N SER A 541 -40.27 -1.93 36.79
CA SER A 541 -39.61 -3.22 37.04
C SER A 541 -40.41 -4.51 36.87
N ILE A 542 -39.77 -5.52 36.25
CA ILE A 542 -39.70 -6.96 36.61
C ILE A 542 -39.26 -7.70 35.34
N GLN A 543 -37.99 -8.09 35.21
CA GLN A 543 -37.44 -9.38 35.67
C GLN A 543 -38.19 -10.58 35.06
N PHE A 544 -37.60 -11.24 34.06
CA PHE A 544 -37.90 -12.64 33.78
C PHE A 544 -36.57 -13.40 33.68
N GLN A 545 -36.20 -13.99 34.82
CA GLN A 545 -35.39 -15.19 34.88
C GLN A 545 -36.19 -16.35 34.29
N SER A 546 -35.52 -17.23 33.55
CA SER A 546 -35.80 -18.66 33.64
C SER A 546 -34.50 -19.42 33.45
N ASN A 547 -34.05 -20.00 34.56
CA ASN A 547 -32.88 -20.85 34.75
C ASN A 547 -32.90 -22.08 33.84
N PHE A 548 -31.72 -22.55 33.41
CA PHE A 548 -31.39 -23.97 33.40
C PHE A 548 -29.90 -24.18 33.69
N ASN A 549 -29.63 -25.29 34.38
CA ASN A 549 -28.54 -25.56 35.31
C ASN A 549 -27.10 -25.47 34.82
N PHE A 550 -26.25 -25.02 35.75
CA PHE A 550 -24.82 -25.31 35.87
C PHE A 550 -24.59 -26.82 36.02
N ASP A 551 -23.81 -27.41 35.12
CA ASP A 551 -22.85 -28.47 35.46
C ASP A 551 -21.85 -28.63 34.30
N LEU A 552 -20.63 -29.03 34.66
CA LEU A 552 -19.46 -29.33 33.82
C LEU A 552 -18.47 -28.18 33.50
N ILE A 553 -17.88 -27.63 34.57
CA ILE A 553 -16.48 -27.15 34.56
C ILE A 553 -15.59 -28.34 34.88
N ILE A 554 -14.95 -28.95 33.88
CA ILE A 554 -13.78 -29.85 34.04
C ILE A 554 -12.91 -29.75 32.78
N ARG A 555 -11.59 -29.67 33.00
CA ARG A 555 -10.42 -29.70 32.07
C ARG A 555 -10.02 -28.36 31.45
N ILE A 556 -9.17 -27.61 32.16
CA ILE A 556 -7.70 -27.68 32.03
C ILE A 556 -7.14 -27.12 33.35
N GLU A 557 -6.98 -28.00 34.33
CA GLU A 557 -6.16 -27.83 35.52
C GLU A 557 -5.59 -29.22 35.79
N GLU A 558 -4.44 -29.52 35.18
CA GLU A 558 -3.59 -30.67 35.51
C GLU A 558 -2.31 -30.50 34.69
N GLU A 559 -1.36 -29.71 35.21
CA GLU A 559 0.09 -29.95 35.07
C GLU A 559 0.91 -28.87 35.81
N GLU A 560 0.58 -28.55 37.08
CA GLU A 560 1.48 -27.74 37.90
C GLU A 560 1.47 -28.17 39.37
N GLU A 561 1.77 -29.43 39.64
CA GLU A 561 2.19 -29.86 40.97
C GLU A 561 3.29 -30.92 40.89
N GLU A 562 4.51 -30.51 40.56
CA GLU A 562 5.71 -31.24 41.02
C GLU A 562 6.96 -30.35 41.10
N SER A 563 6.91 -29.25 41.86
CA SER A 563 8.11 -28.73 42.52
C SER A 563 7.79 -27.67 43.58
N LYS A 564 7.27 -28.10 44.73
CA LYS A 564 7.50 -27.36 45.98
C LYS A 564 8.12 -28.30 47.01
N LYS A 565 9.44 -28.27 47.08
CA LYS A 565 10.20 -28.50 48.32
C LYS A 565 11.38 -27.56 48.35
N GLY A 566 11.41 -26.71 49.37
CA GLY A 566 12.63 -26.03 49.78
C GLY A 566 12.48 -24.54 49.98
N GLU A 567 12.18 -24.20 51.23
CA GLU A 567 12.83 -23.12 51.97
C GLU A 567 12.43 -21.65 51.72
N ALA A 568 11.99 -21.07 52.84
CA ALA A 568 11.89 -19.67 53.17
C ALA A 568 13.08 -18.82 52.70
N GLU A 569 12.81 -17.64 52.15
CA GLU A 569 13.34 -16.35 52.62
C GLU A 569 12.90 -15.17 51.73
N MET A 570 12.85 -13.99 52.37
CA MET A 570 12.89 -12.62 51.82
C MET A 570 11.65 -12.00 51.14
N GLY A 571 11.20 -10.91 51.76
CA GLY A 571 10.41 -9.88 51.10
C GLY A 571 11.25 -9.11 50.07
N ASP A 572 11.05 -9.43 48.80
CA ASP A 572 11.21 -8.52 47.66
C ASP A 572 10.30 -8.91 46.46
N GLU A 573 9.48 -9.97 46.62
CA GLU A 573 8.73 -10.61 45.55
C GLU A 573 7.47 -9.82 45.12
N LYS A 574 6.83 -9.11 46.06
CA LYS A 574 5.62 -8.32 45.76
C LYS A 574 5.84 -7.15 44.80
N SER A 575 7.04 -6.57 44.76
CA SER A 575 7.36 -5.49 43.81
C SER A 575 7.64 -6.00 42.41
N ILE A 576 8.09 -7.26 42.28
CA ILE A 576 8.45 -7.88 41.01
C ILE A 576 7.18 -8.46 40.36
N GLU A 577 6.30 -9.08 41.14
CA GLU A 577 4.99 -9.55 40.64
C GLU A 577 4.12 -8.40 40.12
N GLU A 578 4.13 -7.22 40.78
CA GLU A 578 3.38 -6.04 40.31
C GLU A 578 3.97 -5.45 39.02
N GLN A 579 5.29 -5.47 38.85
CA GLN A 579 5.96 -5.03 37.63
C GLN A 579 5.77 -6.01 36.46
N ILE A 580 5.79 -7.31 36.74
CA ILE A 580 5.48 -8.35 35.75
C ILE A 580 4.01 -8.28 35.34
N GLY A 581 3.09 -8.07 36.29
CA GLY A 581 1.66 -7.88 36.01
C GLY A 581 1.43 -6.71 35.06
N LYS A 582 2.04 -5.54 35.33
CA LYS A 582 1.99 -4.39 34.42
C LYS A 582 2.61 -4.66 33.05
N ALA A 583 3.75 -5.34 32.99
CA ALA A 583 4.41 -5.66 31.72
C ALA A 583 3.60 -6.67 30.88
N VAL A 584 2.94 -7.62 31.54
CA VAL A 584 2.04 -8.60 30.91
C VAL A 584 0.78 -7.90 30.41
N GLU A 585 0.23 -6.96 31.17
CA GLU A 585 -0.96 -6.21 30.78
C GLU A 585 -0.66 -5.24 29.63
N GLU A 586 0.48 -4.53 29.66
CA GLU A 586 0.97 -3.72 28.53
C GLU A 586 1.27 -4.57 27.29
N ALA A 587 1.87 -5.76 27.45
CA ALA A 587 2.13 -6.68 26.33
C ALA A 587 0.83 -7.25 25.74
N LYS A 588 -0.18 -7.47 26.58
CA LYS A 588 -1.51 -7.95 26.18
C LYS A 588 -2.26 -6.86 25.43
N ASP A 589 -2.21 -5.61 25.90
CA ASP A 589 -2.77 -4.44 25.19
C ASP A 589 -2.06 -4.20 23.85
N LEU A 590 -0.73 -4.33 23.78
CA LEU A 590 0.02 -4.24 22.53
C LEU A 590 -0.33 -5.37 21.55
N HIS A 591 -0.52 -6.59 22.05
CA HIS A 591 -0.90 -7.73 21.24
C HIS A 591 -2.35 -7.64 20.74
N GLU A 592 -3.26 -7.17 21.59
CA GLU A 592 -4.66 -6.96 21.25
C GLU A 592 -4.83 -5.82 20.25
N ALA A 593 -4.08 -4.72 20.40
CA ALA A 593 -4.03 -3.64 19.42
C ALA A 593 -3.44 -4.09 18.08
N ALA A 594 -2.36 -4.89 18.08
CA ALA A 594 -1.76 -5.44 16.87
C ALA A 594 -2.69 -6.44 16.17
N LEU A 595 -3.39 -7.28 16.94
CA LEU A 595 -4.36 -8.24 16.44
C LEU A 595 -5.61 -7.53 15.89
N GLU A 596 -6.07 -6.45 16.54
CA GLU A 596 -7.19 -5.63 16.06
C GLU A 596 -6.82 -4.90 14.76
N GLU A 597 -5.57 -4.43 14.63
CA GLU A 597 -5.03 -3.85 13.40
C GLU A 597 -4.92 -4.90 12.28
N ASP A 598 -4.44 -6.11 12.56
CA ASP A 598 -4.36 -7.20 11.57
C ASP A 598 -5.75 -7.73 11.16
N LEU A 599 -6.73 -7.75 12.07
CA LEU A 599 -8.11 -8.11 11.79
C LEU A 599 -8.83 -7.00 11.00
N HIS A 600 -8.51 -5.73 11.29
CA HIS A 600 -8.91 -4.58 10.48
C HIS A 600 -8.31 -4.63 9.07
N ARG A 601 -7.02 -4.99 8.95
CA ARG A 601 -6.30 -5.18 7.69
C ARG A 601 -6.88 -6.33 6.88
N THR A 602 -7.22 -7.45 7.51
CA THR A 602 -7.88 -8.59 6.87
C THR A 602 -9.28 -8.22 6.36
N ARG A 603 -10.05 -7.46 7.14
CA ARG A 603 -11.34 -6.89 6.68
C ARG A 603 -11.17 -5.89 5.53
N CYS A 604 -10.13 -5.06 5.55
CA CYS A 604 -9.82 -4.13 4.45
C CYS A 604 -9.36 -4.85 3.19
N LEU A 605 -8.57 -5.93 3.29
CA LEU A 605 -8.16 -6.74 2.15
C LEU A 605 -9.33 -7.50 1.51
N LEU A 606 -10.29 -7.97 2.32
CA LEU A 606 -11.50 -8.64 1.83
C LEU A 606 -12.55 -7.67 1.28
N ALA A 607 -12.57 -6.41 1.74
CA ALA A 607 -13.53 -5.39 1.32
C ALA A 607 -13.01 -4.44 0.22
N ASP A 608 -11.69 -4.19 0.16
CA ASP A 608 -11.02 -3.21 -0.71
C ASP A 608 -9.79 -3.80 -1.49
N GLY A 609 -9.51 -5.10 -1.39
CA GLY A 609 -8.42 -5.79 -2.13
C GLY A 609 -8.86 -6.39 -3.48
N ASP A 610 -8.00 -7.19 -4.15
CA ASP A 610 -8.34 -7.79 -5.46
C ASP A 610 -9.63 -8.65 -5.41
N ALA A 611 -9.93 -9.27 -4.27
CA ALA A 611 -11.16 -10.01 -4.02
C ALA A 611 -12.43 -9.12 -4.02
N ALA A 612 -12.31 -7.83 -3.68
CA ALA A 612 -13.44 -6.90 -3.65
C ALA A 612 -14.03 -6.65 -5.03
N SER A 613 -13.20 -6.69 -6.08
CA SER A 613 -13.62 -6.58 -7.48
C SER A 613 -14.48 -7.76 -7.96
N PHE A 614 -14.45 -8.88 -7.24
CA PHE A 614 -15.26 -10.08 -7.51
C PHE A 614 -16.51 -10.16 -6.61
N LEU A 615 -16.61 -9.32 -5.57
CA LEU A 615 -17.82 -9.19 -4.78
C LEU A 615 -18.75 -8.19 -5.48
N PRO A 616 -20.03 -8.53 -5.73
CA PRO A 616 -20.92 -7.63 -6.45
C PRO A 616 -21.16 -6.36 -5.63
N ALA A 617 -20.57 -5.23 -6.05
CA ALA A 617 -20.98 -3.91 -5.61
C ALA A 617 -22.42 -3.67 -6.11
N LYS A 618 -23.41 -4.08 -5.31
CA LYS A 618 -24.81 -3.79 -5.61
C LYS A 618 -25.04 -2.29 -5.47
N ALA A 619 -25.07 -1.59 -6.60
CA ALA A 619 -25.64 -0.26 -6.68
C ALA A 619 -27.03 -0.30 -6.03
N HIS A 620 -27.25 0.53 -5.01
CA HIS A 620 -28.48 0.52 -4.23
C HIS A 620 -29.69 0.83 -5.14
N GLY A 621 -30.77 0.06 -4.97
CA GLY A 621 -32.03 0.32 -5.66
C GLY A 621 -32.55 1.74 -5.34
N ARG A 622 -33.29 2.36 -6.29
CA ARG A 622 -33.83 3.72 -6.15
C ARG A 622 -34.58 3.95 -4.82
N PHE A 623 -35.22 2.92 -4.30
CA PHE A 623 -35.91 2.93 -3.01
C PHE A 623 -34.97 3.22 -1.83
N LEU A 624 -33.85 2.49 -1.71
CA LEU A 624 -32.90 2.70 -0.59
C LEU A 624 -32.22 4.08 -0.67
N ARG A 625 -31.94 4.56 -1.90
CA ARG A 625 -31.33 5.86 -2.14
C ARG A 625 -32.25 7.02 -1.72
N MET A 626 -33.57 6.82 -1.78
CA MET A 626 -34.54 7.81 -1.30
C MET A 626 -34.44 8.01 0.21
N PHE A 627 -34.25 6.93 0.98
CA PHE A 627 -34.12 7.02 2.43
C PHE A 627 -32.72 7.42 2.89
N LEU A 628 -31.66 6.89 2.26
CA LEU A 628 -30.28 7.01 2.73
C LEU A 628 -29.48 8.13 2.07
N GLY A 629 -29.89 8.62 0.90
CA GLY A 629 -29.07 9.55 0.10
C GLY A 629 -27.90 8.83 -0.59
N PRO A 630 -26.81 9.53 -0.93
CA PRO A 630 -25.64 8.97 -1.63
C PRO A 630 -24.70 8.16 -0.72
N ILE A 631 -25.11 7.83 0.50
CA ILE A 631 -24.25 7.23 1.54
C ILE A 631 -24.00 5.74 1.28
N ASN A 632 -22.75 5.30 1.47
CA ASN A 632 -22.38 3.89 1.44
C ASN A 632 -22.83 3.17 2.72
N VAL A 633 -23.51 2.03 2.56
CA VAL A 633 -24.06 1.23 3.66
C VAL A 633 -22.97 0.46 4.43
N ARG A 634 -21.78 0.33 3.86
CA ARG A 634 -20.59 -0.28 4.48
C ARG A 634 -19.54 0.79 4.72
N ALA A 635 -19.12 0.95 5.98
CA ALA A 635 -18.09 1.88 6.41
C ALA A 635 -17.11 1.13 7.32
N SER A 636 -16.10 0.49 6.71
CA SER A 636 -15.06 -0.26 7.41
C SER A 636 -14.00 0.65 8.06
N ARG A 637 -13.82 1.87 7.52
CA ARG A 637 -12.74 2.82 7.87
C ARG A 637 -13.27 3.94 8.80
N LYS A 638 -12.51 4.33 9.84
CA LYS A 638 -12.95 5.26 10.90
C LYS A 638 -13.35 6.65 10.37
N ASP A 639 -12.68 7.15 9.34
CA ASP A 639 -12.99 8.41 8.64
C ASP A 639 -14.33 8.35 7.90
N ILE A 640 -14.63 7.23 7.25
CA ILE A 640 -15.92 7.01 6.58
C ILE A 640 -17.03 6.85 7.63
N GLN A 641 -16.77 6.16 8.74
CA GLN A 641 -17.72 6.05 9.85
C GLN A 641 -18.05 7.42 10.45
N LEU A 642 -17.04 8.29 10.63
CA LEU A 642 -17.23 9.67 11.07
C LEU A 642 -18.08 10.45 10.07
N LYS A 643 -17.84 10.30 8.76
CA LYS A 643 -18.65 10.96 7.73
C LYS A 643 -20.10 10.48 7.70
N VAL A 644 -20.34 9.17 7.87
CA VAL A 644 -21.71 8.62 7.99
C VAL A 644 -22.39 9.16 9.26
N LYS A 645 -21.64 9.30 10.36
CA LYS A 645 -22.13 9.87 11.63
C LYS A 645 -22.45 11.36 11.52
N GLU A 646 -21.60 12.14 10.85
CA GLU A 646 -21.83 13.56 10.55
C GLU A 646 -23.05 13.75 9.67
N GLU A 647 -23.23 12.94 8.62
CA GLU A 647 -24.42 13.00 7.78
C GLU A 647 -25.69 12.60 8.54
N TYR A 648 -25.62 11.60 9.42
CA TYR A 648 -26.74 11.25 10.31
C TYR A 648 -27.14 12.43 11.20
N ASN A 649 -26.17 13.04 11.89
CA ASN A 649 -26.42 14.19 12.77
C ASN A 649 -26.97 15.38 11.96
N SER A 650 -26.36 15.69 10.81
CA SER A 650 -26.81 16.76 9.91
C SER A 650 -28.23 16.53 9.38
N TYR A 651 -28.60 15.29 9.06
CA TYR A 651 -29.95 14.93 8.61
C TYR A 651 -30.96 15.08 9.77
N ARG A 652 -30.61 14.58 10.96
CA ARG A 652 -31.43 14.71 12.16
C ARG A 652 -31.70 16.18 12.48
N ASP A 653 -30.67 17.01 12.49
CA ASP A 653 -30.75 18.42 12.89
C ASP A 653 -31.52 19.26 11.86
N ARG A 654 -31.30 19.04 10.55
CA ARG A 654 -32.10 19.66 9.49
C ARG A 654 -33.57 19.32 9.59
N THR A 655 -33.88 18.08 9.99
CA THR A 655 -35.26 17.62 10.05
C THR A 655 -35.97 17.98 11.36
N ALA A 656 -35.23 18.13 12.46
CA ALA A 656 -35.74 18.66 13.73
C ALA A 656 -36.32 20.08 13.58
N LEU A 657 -35.72 20.90 12.71
CA LEU A 657 -36.25 22.23 12.36
C LEU A 657 -37.62 22.13 11.66
N LEU A 658 -37.78 21.19 10.72
CA LEU A 658 -39.05 20.94 10.04
C LEU A 658 -40.12 20.40 10.99
N PHE A 659 -39.72 19.64 12.01
CA PHE A 659 -40.58 19.14 13.07
C PHE A 659 -41.23 20.24 13.92
N LEU A 660 -40.57 21.37 14.10
CA LEU A 660 -41.13 22.51 14.85
C LEU A 660 -41.97 23.41 13.95
N LEU A 661 -41.52 23.61 12.71
CA LEU A 661 -42.10 24.56 11.77
C LEU A 661 -43.44 24.06 11.20
N PHE A 662 -43.57 22.76 10.93
CA PHE A 662 -44.79 22.20 10.33
C PHE A 662 -46.01 22.18 11.27
N PRO A 663 -45.91 21.71 12.55
CA PRO A 663 -47.01 21.81 13.50
C PRO A 663 -47.40 23.26 13.80
N PHE A 664 -46.42 24.17 13.85
CA PHE A 664 -46.68 25.60 14.03
C PHE A 664 -47.52 26.16 12.87
N ILE A 665 -47.19 25.82 11.63
CA ILE A 665 -47.98 26.19 10.44
C ILE A 665 -49.39 25.56 10.50
N LEU A 666 -49.51 24.28 10.87
CA LEU A 666 -50.82 23.63 11.03
C LEU A 666 -51.68 24.31 12.11
N LEU A 667 -51.08 24.75 13.22
CA LEU A 667 -51.77 25.48 14.29
C LEU A 667 -52.23 26.88 13.83
N ILE A 668 -51.41 27.60 13.07
CA ILE A 668 -51.78 28.90 12.49
C ILE A 668 -52.94 28.72 11.50
N LEU A 669 -52.82 27.75 10.57
CA LEU A 669 -53.85 27.44 9.59
C LEU A 669 -55.18 27.02 10.24
N ARG A 670 -55.12 26.32 11.37
CA ARG A 670 -56.29 26.03 12.20
C ARG A 670 -56.95 27.29 12.74
N SER A 671 -56.18 28.25 13.25
CA SER A 671 -56.75 29.47 13.84
C SER A 671 -57.35 30.43 12.80
N TRP A 672 -56.84 30.42 11.56
CA TRP A 672 -57.22 31.38 10.53
C TRP A 672 -58.31 30.90 9.57
N LYS A 673 -58.50 29.59 9.40
CA LYS A 673 -59.26 29.07 8.25
C LYS A 673 -60.12 27.83 8.51
N TRP A 674 -60.09 27.23 9.69
CA TRP A 674 -60.80 25.96 9.95
C TRP A 674 -61.93 26.12 10.99
N ASP A 675 -63.05 26.67 10.53
CA ASP A 675 -64.34 26.58 11.24
C ASP A 675 -64.94 25.18 11.08
N GLY A 676 -64.48 24.23 11.89
CA GLY A 676 -65.25 23.03 12.24
C GLY A 676 -65.04 21.76 11.43
N CYS A 677 -64.19 21.73 10.40
CA CYS A 677 -63.84 20.48 9.72
C CYS A 677 -62.33 20.36 9.48
N LEU A 678 -61.68 19.40 10.16
CA LEU A 678 -60.27 19.05 9.96
C LEU A 678 -60.08 18.68 8.48
N PRO A 679 -59.26 19.39 7.68
CA PRO A 679 -58.91 18.85 6.39
C PRO A 679 -58.01 17.65 6.65
N ALA A 680 -58.54 16.46 6.38
CA ALA A 680 -57.80 15.22 6.57
C ALA A 680 -56.48 15.21 5.79
N PHE A 681 -56.42 15.95 4.68
CA PHE A 681 -55.29 15.92 3.75
C PHE A 681 -53.97 16.52 4.29
N PRO A 682 -53.89 17.75 4.84
CA PRO A 682 -52.67 18.27 5.46
C PRO A 682 -52.17 17.43 6.64
N VAL A 683 -53.09 16.89 7.43
CA VAL A 683 -52.75 16.04 8.59
C VAL A 683 -52.20 14.69 8.12
N GLN A 684 -52.82 14.07 7.11
CA GLN A 684 -52.34 12.83 6.51
C GLN A 684 -50.99 13.00 5.81
N LEU A 685 -50.77 14.13 5.13
CA LEU A 685 -49.48 14.45 4.51
C LEU A 685 -48.37 14.58 5.55
N TYR A 686 -48.66 15.21 6.70
CA TYR A 686 -47.73 15.28 7.81
C TYR A 686 -47.43 13.90 8.41
N GLN A 687 -48.45 13.06 8.60
CA GLN A 687 -48.28 11.69 9.08
C GLN A 687 -47.42 10.84 8.12
N ALA A 688 -47.63 10.96 6.81
CA ALA A 688 -46.81 10.29 5.80
C ALA A 688 -45.35 10.78 5.82
N TRP A 689 -45.13 12.08 6.01
CA TRP A 689 -43.80 12.67 6.16
C TRP A 689 -43.09 12.18 7.43
N LEU A 690 -43.79 12.10 8.57
CA LEU A 690 -43.25 11.54 9.81
C LEU A 690 -42.84 10.07 9.64
N LEU A 691 -43.66 9.26 8.98
CA LEU A 691 -43.35 7.86 8.72
C LEU A 691 -42.08 7.72 7.87
N PHE A 692 -41.95 8.51 6.80
CA PHE A 692 -40.76 8.54 5.96
C PHE A 692 -39.50 8.90 6.76
N LEU A 693 -39.63 9.90 7.63
CA LEU A 693 -38.55 10.40 8.46
C LEU A 693 -38.07 9.41 9.52
N TYR A 694 -38.97 8.86 10.33
CA TYR A 694 -38.61 7.87 11.35
C TYR A 694 -38.02 6.60 10.73
N THR A 695 -38.55 6.17 9.57
CA THR A 695 -37.97 5.07 8.81
C THR A 695 -36.54 5.40 8.33
N GLY A 696 -36.32 6.62 7.83
CA GLY A 696 -35.01 7.08 7.39
C GLY A 696 -33.98 7.27 8.52
N LEU A 697 -34.42 7.66 9.73
CA LEU A 697 -33.57 7.75 10.92
C LEU A 697 -33.20 6.36 11.44
N ALA A 698 -34.19 5.47 11.60
CA ALA A 698 -33.97 4.10 12.06
C ALA A 698 -33.03 3.33 11.11
N LEU A 699 -33.15 3.51 9.80
CA LEU A 699 -32.27 2.85 8.84
C LEU A 699 -30.83 3.34 8.95
N ARG A 700 -30.60 4.66 9.10
CA ARG A 700 -29.25 5.23 9.27
C ARG A 700 -28.61 4.83 10.61
N GLU A 701 -29.41 4.80 11.68
CA GLU A 701 -28.95 4.39 13.00
C GLU A 701 -28.52 2.92 13.03
N ASN A 702 -29.31 2.03 12.41
CA ASN A 702 -28.95 0.61 12.27
C ASN A 702 -27.68 0.41 11.44
N ILE A 703 -27.44 1.24 10.41
CA ILE A 703 -26.19 1.21 9.64
C ILE A 703 -25.00 1.63 10.50
N LEU A 704 -25.13 2.66 11.33
CA LEU A 704 -24.08 3.08 12.25
C LEU A 704 -23.75 1.97 13.27
N ARG A 705 -24.77 1.34 13.86
CA ARG A 705 -24.60 0.20 14.79
C ARG A 705 -23.95 -1.00 14.12
N ALA A 706 -24.37 -1.37 12.91
CA ALA A 706 -23.79 -2.48 12.15
C ALA A 706 -22.34 -2.23 11.72
N ASN A 707 -21.93 -0.97 11.57
CA ASN A 707 -20.54 -0.58 11.30
C ASN A 707 -19.72 -0.36 12.60
N GLY A 708 -20.23 -0.76 13.77
CA GLY A 708 -19.49 -0.72 15.05
C GLY A 708 -19.46 0.64 15.74
N SER A 709 -20.29 1.60 15.33
CA SER A 709 -20.43 2.88 16.04
C SER A 709 -21.39 2.76 17.21
N ASP A 710 -20.92 3.09 18.42
CA ASP A 710 -21.76 3.19 19.61
C ASP A 710 -22.44 4.57 19.64
N ILE A 711 -23.77 4.58 19.57
CA ILE A 711 -24.59 5.79 19.69
C ILE A 711 -25.20 5.72 21.09
N ARG A 712 -24.59 6.42 22.05
CA ARG A 712 -25.26 6.62 23.35
C ARG A 712 -26.53 7.46 23.13
N PRO A 713 -27.65 7.11 23.79
CA PRO A 713 -28.90 7.87 23.72
C PRO A 713 -28.73 9.36 24.04
#